data_AF-A0A1V6WS88-F1
#
_entry.id   AF-A0A1V6WS88-F1
#
_cell.length_a   1.000
_cell.length_b   1.000
_cell.length_c   1.000
_cell.angle_alpha   90.00
_cell.angle_beta   90.00
_cell.angle_gamma   90.00
#
_symmetry.space_group_name_H-M   'P 1'
#
loop_
_entity.id
_entity.type
_entity.pdbx_description
1 polymer ?
#
loop_
_entity_poly.entity_id
_entity_poly.type
_entity_poly.pdbx_seq_one_letter_code
_entity_poly.pdbx_strand_id
1 'polypeptide(L)'
;IRVETDATLTTQGNATDPVNRLYPKRIVPWPDFPQLQEQVWSKFDRTAAFTSRLLFPSDTQIDYVATNIQNNPIYSETSLRNFERDTVDNFVEKIVNTLRDDDALCHEFGIQGRVTFYDRANPSENLLENSLGQMSLQDTQTPQRPANTRRGRGRGKARGAAQRQKDGTSRRRNRRADQFCVHTVADERQIPVHAVEFKAPHKVTIPELVAGLHHIDLARDVIDQEGDTFEFNATCLVAAVVTQIFSYMIDSGVQYGYICTGEAFVFLHIPEDDPTVVQYFMCIPNQDVQADDELRLHRTAIGQVLAFTLQALAAEAPSQEWHDAAHDKLKTWEVEYLDVLRKIPETLRKDPRASNYRPSHWKLEPKTHNTRSRARCKPDMSTPKHSSTEGSGSDEESHSPSIAAAARSRSSRGRGNNRQSTKESESTRAGKQTSRKDGQSTRPYCTIACIRGIVNREPLHKECPNWKLHGGQTHSMGPQEFTSRLHRQLARNRNHGFEQLHVCGRTGYLVKATLLSHGYTVVIKATTMEKQHRLHAEANNYRHLRSLQGNQIPVCLGTFMPRVSYWYHGELMAQMMILSWSGKRLQHVINHENSRFFHQERDKALTVLRSHGVAHGDSEWRNMLWDDLGVRLFVIDLEEVKWLKRPRALEPTFGNMRHGHRVGVGKGRKRLLCSSTAVCS
;
A
#
# COMPACT_ATOMS: atom_id res chain seq x y z
N ILE A 1 -2.81 -23.96 -19.21
CA ILE A 1 -1.96 -22.80 -19.56
C ILE A 1 -1.37 -23.04 -20.94
N ARG A 2 -1.40 -22.06 -21.83
CA ARG A 2 -0.71 -22.11 -23.13
C ARG A 2 0.25 -20.92 -23.18
N VAL A 3 1.54 -21.18 -23.33
CA VAL A 3 2.57 -20.15 -23.43
C VAL A 3 2.91 -19.98 -24.91
N GLU A 4 2.98 -18.73 -25.38
CA GLU A 4 3.47 -18.46 -26.74
C GLU A 4 4.97 -18.77 -26.80
N THR A 5 5.35 -19.67 -27.70
CA THR A 5 6.73 -20.15 -27.86
C THR A 5 7.47 -19.42 -28.99
N ASP A 6 6.74 -18.77 -29.89
CA ASP A 6 7.35 -17.97 -30.95
C ASP A 6 7.88 -16.65 -30.37
N ALA A 7 9.21 -16.50 -30.38
CA ALA A 7 9.89 -15.29 -29.94
C ALA A 7 9.40 -14.03 -30.68
N THR A 8 8.95 -14.14 -31.93
CA THR A 8 8.47 -13.00 -32.72
C THR A 8 7.09 -12.51 -32.29
N LEU A 9 6.32 -13.36 -31.62
CA LEU A 9 4.96 -13.08 -31.13
C LEU A 9 4.94 -12.71 -29.64
N THR A 10 6.08 -12.85 -28.95
CA THR A 10 6.22 -12.51 -27.53
C THR A 10 6.79 -11.12 -27.32
N THR A 11 6.45 -10.53 -26.16
CA THR A 11 7.04 -9.26 -25.76
C THR A 11 8.52 -9.39 -25.49
N GLN A 12 9.34 -8.84 -26.37
CA GLN A 12 10.80 -8.82 -26.17
C GLN A 12 11.25 -7.79 -25.13
N GLY A 13 10.36 -6.84 -24.77
CA GLY A 13 10.63 -5.76 -23.82
C GLY A 13 11.70 -4.79 -24.32
N ASN A 14 11.43 -3.48 -24.27
CA ASN A 14 12.52 -2.52 -24.42
C ASN A 14 13.23 -2.40 -23.07
N ALA A 15 14.51 -2.76 -23.00
CA ALA A 15 15.34 -2.36 -21.86
C ALA A 15 15.39 -0.85 -21.82
N THR A 16 14.60 -0.31 -20.93
CA THR A 16 14.75 1.01 -20.36
C THR A 16 16.01 1.08 -19.51
N ASP A 17 16.62 2.26 -19.39
CA ASP A 17 17.84 2.47 -18.60
C ASP A 17 17.78 1.81 -17.21
N PRO A 18 18.90 1.20 -16.77
CA PRO A 18 18.93 0.44 -15.54
C PRO A 18 18.54 1.31 -14.34
N VAL A 19 17.66 0.77 -13.49
CA VAL A 19 17.00 1.55 -12.43
C VAL A 19 17.76 1.40 -11.13
N ASN A 20 17.99 2.50 -10.42
CA ASN A 20 18.53 2.52 -9.06
C ASN A 20 17.51 1.94 -8.05
N ARG A 21 17.30 0.61 -8.08
CA ARG A 21 16.33 -0.12 -7.25
C ARG A 21 16.93 -0.46 -5.90
N LEU A 22 16.12 -0.43 -4.85
CA LEU A 22 16.54 -0.96 -3.55
C LEU A 22 16.64 -2.48 -3.65
N TYR A 23 17.75 -3.07 -3.20
CA TYR A 23 17.94 -4.51 -3.24
C TYR A 23 18.01 -5.11 -1.83
N PRO A 24 17.48 -6.33 -1.62
CA PRO A 24 17.65 -7.04 -0.36
C PRO A 24 19.11 -7.48 -0.25
N LYS A 25 19.73 -7.39 0.93
CA LYS A 25 21.08 -7.93 1.13
C LYS A 25 21.10 -9.44 0.97
N ARG A 26 20.04 -10.13 1.43
CA ARG A 26 19.93 -11.58 1.37
C ARG A 26 18.56 -12.03 0.89
N ILE A 27 18.55 -13.06 0.04
CA ILE A 27 17.36 -13.83 -0.33
C ILE A 27 17.51 -15.19 0.34
N VAL A 28 16.51 -15.59 1.15
CA VAL A 28 16.59 -16.81 1.98
C VAL A 28 15.30 -17.63 1.89
N PRO A 29 15.34 -18.98 2.01
CA PRO A 29 14.12 -19.78 2.09
C PRO A 29 13.22 -19.36 3.27
N TRP A 30 11.91 -19.49 3.09
CA TRP A 30 10.88 -19.25 4.10
C TRP A 30 10.32 -20.61 4.60
N PRO A 31 10.98 -21.26 5.58
CA PRO A 31 10.62 -22.61 6.01
C PRO A 31 9.24 -22.67 6.68
N ASP A 32 8.82 -21.59 7.35
CA ASP A 32 7.58 -21.55 8.13
C ASP A 32 6.33 -21.32 7.24
N PHE A 33 6.50 -20.98 5.97
CA PHE A 33 5.40 -20.63 5.06
C PHE A 33 4.30 -21.71 4.99
N PRO A 34 4.59 -23.02 4.81
CA PRO A 34 3.56 -24.06 4.80
C PRO A 34 2.73 -24.09 6.09
N GLN A 35 3.37 -23.97 7.25
CA GLN A 35 2.66 -23.94 8.54
C GLN A 35 1.78 -22.69 8.68
N LEU A 36 2.25 -21.53 8.23
CA LEU A 36 1.49 -20.29 8.28
C LEU A 36 0.24 -20.37 7.38
N GLN A 37 0.39 -20.95 6.19
CA GLN A 37 -0.73 -21.21 5.30
C GLN A 37 -1.73 -22.21 5.93
N GLU A 38 -1.26 -23.30 6.53
CA GLU A 38 -2.11 -24.28 7.23
C GLU A 38 -2.86 -23.67 8.42
N GLN A 39 -2.23 -22.77 9.17
CA GLN A 39 -2.88 -22.04 10.24
C GLN A 39 -4.09 -21.24 9.73
N VAL A 40 -3.99 -20.62 8.55
CA VAL A 40 -5.12 -19.93 7.93
C VAL A 40 -6.27 -20.91 7.65
N TRP A 41 -5.98 -22.06 7.03
CA TRP A 41 -6.98 -23.08 6.75
C TRP A 41 -7.64 -23.64 8.01
N SER A 42 -6.87 -23.87 9.08
CA SER A 42 -7.41 -24.35 10.36
C SER A 42 -8.45 -23.42 10.99
N LYS A 43 -8.46 -22.12 10.62
CA LYS A 43 -9.47 -21.16 11.07
C LYS A 43 -10.79 -21.33 10.31
N PHE A 44 -10.73 -21.70 9.03
CA PHE A 44 -11.92 -22.04 8.25
C PHE A 44 -12.60 -23.30 8.78
N ASP A 45 -11.81 -24.32 9.13
CA ASP A 45 -12.34 -25.60 9.61
C ASP A 45 -13.13 -25.48 10.93
N ARG A 46 -12.82 -24.45 11.73
CA ARG A 46 -13.58 -24.12 12.97
C ARG A 46 -14.97 -23.55 12.67
N THR A 47 -15.20 -23.09 11.45
CA THR A 47 -16.42 -22.39 11.03
C THR A 47 -17.19 -23.23 10.01
N ALA A 48 -17.73 -24.37 10.47
CA ALA A 48 -18.45 -25.34 9.63
C ALA A 48 -19.60 -24.72 8.80
N ALA A 49 -20.22 -23.64 9.29
CA ALA A 49 -21.28 -22.94 8.60
C ALA A 49 -20.80 -22.21 7.32
N PHE A 50 -19.55 -21.74 7.29
CA PHE A 50 -18.96 -21.11 6.12
C PHE A 50 -18.59 -22.15 5.06
N THR A 51 -17.92 -23.22 5.46
CA THR A 51 -17.46 -24.28 4.56
C THR A 51 -18.61 -25.07 3.92
N SER A 52 -19.81 -25.05 4.50
CA SER A 52 -21.01 -25.64 3.92
C SER A 52 -21.70 -24.80 2.83
N ARG A 53 -21.28 -23.54 2.60
CA ARG A 53 -21.92 -22.67 1.60
C ARG A 53 -21.45 -23.01 0.19
N LEU A 54 -22.39 -23.04 -0.75
CA LEU A 54 -22.10 -23.22 -2.18
C LEU A 54 -21.61 -21.91 -2.80
N LEU A 55 -20.33 -21.58 -2.57
CA LEU A 55 -19.72 -20.33 -3.02
C LEU A 55 -19.01 -20.44 -4.37
N PHE A 56 -18.70 -21.67 -4.78
CA PHE A 56 -18.02 -21.93 -6.05
C PHE A 56 -18.99 -21.86 -7.23
N PRO A 57 -18.56 -21.31 -8.39
CA PRO A 57 -19.33 -21.37 -9.63
C PRO A 57 -19.67 -22.80 -10.03
N SER A 58 -20.73 -22.97 -10.82
CA SER A 58 -21.07 -24.27 -11.39
C SER A 58 -20.02 -24.72 -12.41
N ASP A 59 -19.92 -26.02 -12.65
CA ASP A 59 -19.02 -26.59 -13.67
C ASP A 59 -19.19 -25.91 -15.04
N THR A 60 -20.43 -25.62 -15.43
CA THR A 60 -20.75 -24.89 -16.68
C THR A 60 -20.17 -23.47 -16.73
N GLN A 61 -20.10 -22.76 -15.60
CA GLN A 61 -19.47 -21.44 -15.53
C GLN A 61 -17.95 -21.56 -15.61
N ILE A 62 -17.38 -22.60 -14.99
CA ILE A 62 -15.95 -22.90 -15.09
C ILE A 62 -15.57 -23.29 -16.52
N ASP A 63 -16.38 -24.10 -17.20
CA ASP A 63 -16.19 -24.47 -18.61
C ASP A 63 -16.24 -23.25 -19.54
N TYR A 64 -17.14 -22.30 -19.27
CA TYR A 64 -17.20 -21.04 -20.00
C TYR A 64 -15.91 -20.22 -19.83
N VAL A 65 -15.43 -20.08 -18.58
CA VAL A 65 -14.14 -19.41 -18.30
C VAL A 65 -12.99 -20.15 -19.00
N ALA A 66 -12.95 -21.48 -18.93
CA ALA A 66 -11.93 -22.29 -19.58
C ALA A 66 -11.93 -22.08 -21.12
N THR A 67 -13.11 -22.00 -21.74
CA THR A 67 -13.26 -21.75 -23.19
C THR A 67 -12.67 -20.41 -23.60
N ASN A 68 -12.90 -19.36 -22.79
CA ASN A 68 -12.37 -18.03 -23.03
C ASN A 68 -10.83 -17.96 -22.88
N ILE A 69 -10.24 -18.86 -22.10
CA ILE A 69 -8.80 -18.87 -21.83
C ILE A 69 -8.04 -19.82 -22.78
N GLN A 70 -8.64 -20.94 -23.19
CA GLN A 70 -7.99 -21.97 -24.00
C GLN A 70 -7.44 -21.45 -25.35
N ASN A 71 -8.03 -20.39 -25.89
CA ASN A 71 -7.64 -19.79 -27.16
C ASN A 71 -6.70 -18.58 -27.03
N ASN A 72 -6.34 -18.18 -25.82
CA ASN A 72 -5.53 -16.99 -25.55
C ASN A 72 -4.17 -17.38 -24.95
N PRO A 73 -3.10 -17.51 -25.77
CA PRO A 73 -1.77 -17.83 -25.26
C PRO A 73 -1.17 -16.66 -24.47
N ILE A 74 -0.29 -16.99 -23.51
CA ILE A 74 0.46 -16.01 -22.72
C ILE A 74 1.71 -15.59 -23.50
N TYR A 75 1.73 -14.36 -23.99
CA TYR A 75 2.83 -13.77 -24.79
C TYR A 75 3.46 -12.52 -24.13
N SER A 76 2.90 -12.05 -23.01
CA SER A 76 3.34 -10.87 -22.27
C SER A 76 2.91 -10.89 -20.80
N GLU A 77 3.53 -10.04 -19.98
CA GLU A 77 3.12 -9.78 -18.59
C GLU A 77 1.66 -9.32 -18.51
N THR A 78 1.19 -8.51 -19.48
CA THR A 78 -0.21 -8.09 -19.57
C THR A 78 -1.16 -9.26 -19.83
N SER A 79 -0.83 -10.13 -20.78
CA SER A 79 -1.64 -11.33 -21.05
C SER A 79 -1.64 -12.31 -19.87
N LEU A 80 -0.51 -12.41 -19.15
CA LEU A 80 -0.41 -13.20 -17.93
C LEU A 80 -1.30 -12.63 -16.83
N ARG A 81 -1.32 -11.30 -16.64
CA ARG A 81 -2.19 -10.64 -15.67
C ARG A 81 -3.67 -10.88 -15.96
N ASN A 82 -4.08 -10.86 -17.22
CA ASN A 82 -5.46 -11.18 -17.60
C ASN A 82 -5.79 -12.65 -17.29
N PHE A 83 -4.87 -13.56 -17.62
CA PHE A 83 -5.00 -14.98 -17.27
C PHE A 83 -5.14 -15.18 -15.75
N GLU A 84 -4.31 -14.52 -14.95
CA GLU A 84 -4.38 -14.60 -13.48
C GLU A 84 -5.70 -14.03 -12.95
N ARG A 85 -6.15 -12.90 -13.51
CA ARG A 85 -7.42 -12.28 -13.13
C ARG A 85 -8.59 -13.25 -13.29
N ASP A 86 -8.64 -13.94 -14.43
CA ASP A 86 -9.73 -14.85 -14.79
C ASP A 86 -9.65 -16.21 -14.09
N THR A 87 -8.46 -16.65 -13.67
CA THR A 87 -8.26 -17.99 -13.08
C THR A 87 -8.06 -18.00 -11.56
N VAL A 88 -7.61 -16.89 -10.97
CA VAL A 88 -7.25 -16.80 -9.54
C VAL A 88 -7.93 -15.62 -8.88
N ASP A 89 -7.61 -14.38 -9.28
CA ASP A 89 -7.98 -13.19 -8.50
C ASP A 89 -9.50 -13.04 -8.34
N ASN A 90 -10.28 -13.28 -9.41
CA ASN A 90 -11.75 -13.18 -9.35
C ASN A 90 -12.35 -14.18 -8.34
N PHE A 91 -11.76 -15.37 -8.21
CA PHE A 91 -12.22 -16.39 -7.26
C PHE A 91 -11.82 -16.03 -5.84
N VAL A 92 -10.58 -15.56 -5.63
CA VAL A 92 -10.11 -15.07 -4.33
C VAL A 92 -10.96 -13.89 -3.87
N GLU A 93 -11.21 -12.92 -4.74
CA GLU A 93 -12.08 -11.76 -4.47
C GLU A 93 -13.50 -12.21 -4.10
N LYS A 94 -14.07 -13.22 -4.79
CA LYS A 94 -15.38 -13.77 -4.45
C LYS A 94 -15.40 -14.39 -3.05
N ILE A 95 -14.42 -15.22 -2.73
CA ILE A 95 -14.32 -15.88 -1.41
C ILE A 95 -14.16 -14.85 -0.29
N VAL A 96 -13.24 -13.89 -0.46
CA VAL A 96 -13.03 -12.81 0.52
C VAL A 96 -14.27 -11.95 0.67
N ASN A 97 -14.99 -11.66 -0.40
CA ASN A 97 -16.25 -10.93 -0.30
C ASN A 97 -17.31 -11.69 0.48
N THR A 98 -17.41 -13.02 0.34
CA THR A 98 -18.33 -13.80 1.18
C THR A 98 -17.88 -13.86 2.64
N LEU A 99 -16.57 -13.88 2.90
CA LEU A 99 -16.06 -13.82 4.28
C LEU A 99 -16.50 -12.55 5.00
N ARG A 100 -16.82 -11.48 4.26
CA ARG A 100 -17.35 -10.24 4.82
C ARG A 100 -18.72 -10.37 5.46
N ASP A 101 -19.48 -11.42 5.11
CA ASP A 101 -20.77 -11.71 5.71
C ASP A 101 -20.65 -12.49 7.03
N ASP A 102 -19.42 -12.85 7.44
CA ASP A 102 -19.12 -13.55 8.69
C ASP A 102 -18.28 -12.66 9.61
N ASP A 103 -18.91 -12.09 10.64
CA ASP A 103 -18.26 -11.16 11.58
C ASP A 103 -17.06 -11.78 12.30
N ALA A 104 -17.09 -13.07 12.60
CA ALA A 104 -16.02 -13.74 13.33
C ALA A 104 -14.76 -13.87 12.45
N LEU A 105 -14.93 -14.34 11.21
CA LEU A 105 -13.83 -14.45 10.24
C LEU A 105 -13.33 -13.07 9.81
N CYS A 106 -14.20 -12.07 9.67
CA CYS A 106 -13.81 -10.69 9.43
C CYS A 106 -12.84 -10.17 10.48
N HIS A 107 -13.20 -10.33 11.76
CA HIS A 107 -12.38 -9.88 12.86
C HIS A 107 -11.07 -10.69 12.95
N GLU A 108 -11.13 -12.00 12.73
CA GLU A 108 -9.96 -12.88 12.83
C GLU A 108 -8.93 -12.66 11.71
N PHE A 109 -9.37 -12.28 10.51
CA PHE A 109 -8.50 -11.98 9.36
C PHE A 109 -8.29 -10.48 9.12
N GLY A 110 -8.84 -9.60 9.97
CA GLY A 110 -8.67 -8.16 9.81
C GLY A 110 -9.30 -7.59 8.54
N ILE A 111 -10.37 -8.19 8.03
CA ILE A 111 -10.99 -7.77 6.76
C ILE A 111 -11.77 -6.47 6.98
N GLN A 112 -11.19 -5.34 6.57
CA GLN A 112 -11.78 -4.00 6.71
C GLN A 112 -12.15 -3.40 5.35
N GLY A 113 -13.13 -4.01 4.66
CA GLY A 113 -13.61 -3.52 3.35
C GLY A 113 -13.50 -4.56 2.25
N ARG A 114 -13.56 -4.11 0.99
CA ARG A 114 -13.40 -4.97 -0.20
C ARG A 114 -11.93 -5.11 -0.54
N VAL A 115 -11.48 -6.33 -0.80
CA VAL A 115 -10.14 -6.59 -1.34
C VAL A 115 -10.16 -6.47 -2.86
N THR A 116 -9.25 -5.69 -3.42
CA THR A 116 -9.22 -5.39 -4.85
C THR A 116 -7.84 -5.60 -5.45
N PHE A 117 -7.80 -6.18 -6.65
CA PHE A 117 -6.59 -6.52 -7.39
C PHE A 117 -6.51 -5.62 -8.64
N TYR A 118 -5.91 -4.43 -8.50
CA TYR A 118 -5.73 -3.47 -9.61
C TYR A 118 -4.40 -2.72 -9.51
N ASP A 119 -3.99 -2.11 -10.62
CA ASP A 119 -2.77 -1.31 -10.73
C ASP A 119 -2.89 0.01 -9.93
N ARG A 120 -1.79 0.46 -9.32
CA ARG A 120 -1.71 1.67 -8.47
C ARG A 120 -1.80 2.98 -9.27
N ALA A 121 -2.23 2.94 -10.53
CA ALA A 121 -2.54 4.16 -11.26
C ALA A 121 -3.61 4.92 -10.47
N ASN A 122 -3.30 6.16 -10.06
CA ASN A 122 -4.18 6.96 -9.21
C ASN A 122 -5.60 6.91 -9.79
N PRO A 123 -6.66 6.77 -8.98
CA PRO A 123 -8.04 6.78 -9.51
C PRO A 123 -8.34 8.00 -10.40
N SER A 124 -7.63 9.12 -10.18
CA SER A 124 -7.72 10.34 -11.00
C SER A 124 -6.98 10.28 -12.35
N GLU A 125 -5.99 9.39 -12.51
CA GLU A 125 -5.28 9.18 -13.78
C GLU A 125 -6.06 8.20 -14.68
N ASN A 126 -6.70 7.18 -14.10
CA ASN A 126 -7.53 6.21 -14.83
C ASN A 126 -8.74 6.85 -15.54
N LEU A 127 -9.26 7.97 -15.03
CA LEU A 127 -10.36 8.71 -15.68
C LEU A 127 -9.91 9.40 -16.99
N LEU A 128 -8.64 9.75 -17.13
CA LEU A 128 -8.11 10.34 -18.36
C LEU A 128 -7.78 9.27 -19.39
N GLU A 129 -7.30 8.11 -18.95
CA GLU A 129 -6.91 7.02 -19.85
C GLU A 129 -8.12 6.28 -20.44
N ASN A 130 -9.18 6.08 -19.64
CA ASN A 130 -10.43 5.48 -20.12
C ASN A 130 -11.17 6.37 -21.15
N SER A 131 -10.95 7.69 -21.12
CA SER A 131 -11.55 8.60 -22.10
C SER A 131 -10.74 8.70 -23.41
N LEU A 132 -9.47 8.28 -23.41
CA LEU A 132 -8.61 8.23 -24.60
C LEU A 132 -8.63 6.85 -25.29
N GLY A 133 -8.90 5.77 -24.54
CA GLY A 133 -9.05 4.42 -25.07
C GLY A 133 -10.35 4.17 -25.88
N GLN A 134 -11.35 5.05 -25.77
CA GLN A 134 -12.64 4.92 -26.47
C GLN A 134 -12.75 5.72 -27.78
N MET A 135 -11.69 6.42 -28.23
CA MET A 135 -11.71 7.21 -29.48
C MET A 135 -10.74 6.76 -30.59
N SER A 136 -10.10 5.60 -30.48
CA SER A 136 -9.21 5.11 -31.55
C SER A 136 -9.69 3.81 -32.19
N LEU A 137 -10.91 3.84 -32.74
CA LEU A 137 -11.35 2.93 -33.80
C LEU A 137 -12.14 3.72 -34.84
N GLN A 138 -11.43 4.49 -35.67
CA GLN A 138 -11.74 4.85 -37.06
C GLN A 138 -10.87 6.04 -37.47
N ASP A 139 -9.76 5.75 -38.14
CA ASP A 139 -9.48 6.26 -39.49
C ASP A 139 -8.00 6.06 -39.84
N THR A 140 -7.78 5.17 -40.81
CA THR A 140 -6.58 5.04 -41.61
C THR A 140 -6.28 6.37 -42.31
N GLN A 141 -5.24 7.09 -41.87
CA GLN A 141 -4.35 7.83 -42.78
C GLN A 141 -3.03 8.20 -42.12
N THR A 142 -1.96 7.73 -42.75
CA THR A 142 -0.55 7.89 -42.40
C THR A 142 -0.11 9.36 -42.41
N PRO A 143 0.59 9.87 -41.36
CA PRO A 143 1.37 11.09 -41.48
C PRO A 143 2.87 10.79 -41.59
N GLN A 144 3.49 11.33 -42.64
CA GLN A 144 4.90 11.25 -42.97
C GLN A 144 5.80 11.95 -41.92
N ARG A 145 6.96 11.34 -41.64
CA ARG A 145 8.10 11.91 -40.89
C ARG A 145 8.68 13.16 -41.59
N PRO A 146 8.95 14.26 -40.87
CA PRO A 146 9.89 15.27 -41.34
C PRO A 146 11.33 14.91 -40.94
N ALA A 147 12.24 15.08 -41.91
CA ALA A 147 13.63 14.71 -41.87
C ALA A 147 14.52 15.64 -41.02
N ASN A 148 15.60 15.04 -40.51
CA ASN A 148 16.78 15.67 -39.93
C ASN A 148 17.34 16.83 -40.78
N THR A 149 17.76 17.92 -40.13
CA THR A 149 18.87 18.76 -40.61
C THR A 149 19.86 19.06 -39.48
N ARG A 150 21.11 18.65 -39.70
CA ARG A 150 22.30 19.03 -38.91
C ARG A 150 22.78 20.41 -39.36
N ARG A 151 23.28 21.25 -38.43
CA ARG A 151 24.65 21.83 -38.39
C ARG A 151 24.72 23.06 -37.45
N GLY A 152 25.83 23.14 -36.69
CA GLY A 152 26.25 24.38 -36.02
C GLY A 152 27.32 24.18 -34.95
N ARG A 153 28.59 24.08 -35.35
CA ARG A 153 29.78 24.11 -34.47
C ARG A 153 29.96 25.50 -33.82
N GLY A 154 30.35 25.54 -32.55
CA GLY A 154 30.95 26.70 -31.90
C GLY A 154 31.80 26.29 -30.69
N ARG A 155 33.13 26.47 -30.79
CA ARG A 155 34.14 26.23 -29.75
C ARG A 155 34.34 27.52 -28.93
N GLY A 156 34.50 27.43 -27.61
CA GLY A 156 34.92 28.55 -26.75
C GLY A 156 35.23 28.11 -25.30
N LYS A 157 36.41 28.47 -24.79
CA LYS A 157 37.11 27.93 -23.61
C LYS A 157 36.66 28.47 -22.23
N ALA A 158 37.02 27.69 -21.21
CA ALA A 158 37.68 28.07 -19.93
C ALA A 158 36.87 28.10 -18.60
N ARG A 159 37.24 27.12 -17.76
CA ARG A 159 37.57 27.15 -16.31
C ARG A 159 36.70 27.98 -15.34
N GLY A 160 36.08 27.25 -14.42
CA GLY A 160 35.68 27.71 -13.09
C GLY A 160 35.35 26.51 -12.20
N ALA A 161 36.35 26.01 -11.49
CA ALA A 161 36.16 24.99 -10.46
C ALA A 161 35.43 25.64 -9.27
N ALA A 162 34.18 25.26 -9.06
CA ALA A 162 33.44 25.55 -7.84
C ALA A 162 32.89 24.22 -7.31
N GLN A 163 33.53 23.77 -6.24
CA GLN A 163 33.22 22.61 -5.44
C GLN A 163 31.83 22.81 -4.83
N ARG A 164 30.80 22.25 -5.48
CA ARG A 164 29.44 22.19 -4.92
C ARG A 164 29.38 21.03 -3.93
N GLN A 165 29.21 21.39 -2.67
CA GLN A 165 28.83 20.50 -1.58
C GLN A 165 27.66 19.61 -2.01
N LYS A 166 27.80 18.30 -1.76
CA LYS A 166 26.74 17.31 -1.86
C LYS A 166 25.73 17.55 -0.73
N ASP A 167 24.77 18.42 -0.96
CA ASP A 167 23.50 18.38 -0.22
C ASP A 167 22.50 17.51 -0.97
N GLY A 168 21.78 16.68 -0.19
CA GLY A 168 21.07 15.48 -0.60
C GLY A 168 20.20 15.62 -1.85
N THR A 169 20.69 15.07 -2.96
CA THR A 169 19.87 14.79 -4.13
C THR A 169 18.91 13.65 -3.78
N SER A 170 17.60 13.97 -3.71
CA SER A 170 16.52 12.99 -3.76
C SER A 170 16.82 11.98 -4.87
N ARG A 171 17.05 10.72 -4.48
CA ARG A 171 17.30 9.60 -5.40
C ARG A 171 16.09 9.50 -6.33
N ARG A 172 16.22 9.92 -7.60
CA ARG A 172 15.15 9.75 -8.60
C ARG A 172 14.99 8.25 -8.85
N ARG A 173 14.04 7.63 -8.15
CA ARG A 173 13.63 6.23 -8.37
C ARG A 173 12.65 6.19 -9.54
N ASN A 174 12.88 5.30 -10.49
CA ASN A 174 11.97 5.12 -11.62
C ASN A 174 10.79 4.23 -11.17
N ARG A 175 9.77 4.86 -10.59
CA ARG A 175 8.51 4.20 -10.18
C ARG A 175 7.66 4.01 -11.44
N ARG A 176 7.86 2.90 -12.14
CA ARG A 176 7.17 2.62 -13.42
C ARG A 176 5.77 2.03 -13.25
N ALA A 177 5.01 2.13 -14.33
CA ALA A 177 3.61 1.73 -14.56
C ALA A 177 3.32 0.21 -14.57
N ASP A 178 4.19 -0.63 -13.98
CA ASP A 178 4.02 -2.09 -13.93
C ASP A 178 3.83 -2.60 -12.48
N GLN A 179 3.40 -1.71 -11.57
CA GLN A 179 3.41 -1.92 -10.13
C GLN A 179 2.03 -2.38 -9.62
N PHE A 180 1.80 -3.70 -9.60
CA PHE A 180 0.53 -4.28 -9.16
C PHE A 180 0.51 -4.53 -7.66
N CYS A 181 -0.49 -4.00 -6.94
CA CYS A 181 -0.64 -4.24 -5.51
C CYS A 181 -2.10 -4.51 -5.16
N VAL A 182 -2.31 -5.48 -4.28
CA VAL A 182 -3.61 -5.80 -3.73
C VAL A 182 -3.91 -4.82 -2.61
N HIS A 183 -5.10 -4.23 -2.63
CA HIS A 183 -5.52 -3.22 -1.67
C HIS A 183 -6.81 -3.64 -0.96
N THR A 184 -6.92 -3.23 0.30
CA THR A 184 -8.21 -3.18 0.99
C THR A 184 -8.81 -1.80 0.80
N VAL A 185 -10.06 -1.77 0.32
CA VAL A 185 -10.81 -0.56 0.03
C VAL A 185 -12.07 -0.51 0.89
N ALA A 186 -12.15 0.50 1.75
CA ALA A 186 -13.34 0.81 2.53
C ALA A 186 -13.62 2.31 2.41
N ASP A 187 -14.74 2.66 1.78
CA ASP A 187 -15.07 4.04 1.43
C ASP A 187 -13.93 4.72 0.64
N GLU A 188 -13.30 5.74 1.22
CA GLU A 188 -12.16 6.47 0.66
C GLU A 188 -10.80 5.89 1.08
N ARG A 189 -10.80 4.94 2.01
CA ARG A 189 -9.59 4.33 2.55
C ARG A 189 -9.08 3.29 1.56
N GLN A 190 -7.80 3.38 1.24
CA GLN A 190 -7.09 2.41 0.41
C GLN A 190 -5.81 2.00 1.14
N ILE A 191 -5.77 0.75 1.61
CA ILE A 191 -4.65 0.20 2.37
C ILE A 191 -3.97 -0.85 1.49
N PRO A 192 -2.68 -0.71 1.17
CA PRO A 192 -1.95 -1.74 0.44
C PRO A 192 -1.75 -2.95 1.35
N VAL A 193 -1.95 -4.14 0.78
CA VAL A 193 -1.91 -5.42 1.50
C VAL A 193 -0.64 -6.18 1.12
N HIS A 194 -0.47 -6.47 -0.17
CA HIS A 194 0.73 -7.11 -0.68
C HIS A 194 1.00 -6.73 -2.14
N ALA A 195 2.27 -6.84 -2.56
CA ALA A 195 2.69 -6.56 -3.93
C ALA A 195 2.63 -7.81 -4.81
N VAL A 196 2.41 -7.65 -6.12
CA VAL A 196 2.49 -8.73 -7.10
C VAL A 196 3.35 -8.30 -8.27
N GLU A 197 4.25 -9.19 -8.68
CA GLU A 197 5.08 -9.00 -9.88
C GLU A 197 4.80 -10.13 -10.87
N PHE A 198 4.33 -9.76 -12.05
CA PHE A 198 4.07 -10.71 -13.12
C PHE A 198 5.30 -10.84 -14.01
N LYS A 199 5.77 -12.08 -14.22
CA LYS A 199 6.83 -12.38 -15.20
C LYS A 199 6.33 -13.43 -16.16
N ALA A 200 6.26 -13.08 -17.45
CA ALA A 200 5.80 -14.02 -18.46
C ALA A 200 6.66 -15.31 -18.43
N PRO A 201 6.05 -16.50 -18.54
CA PRO A 201 6.76 -17.78 -18.32
C PRO A 201 7.91 -18.03 -19.32
N HIS A 202 7.88 -17.43 -20.52
CA HIS A 202 9.01 -17.49 -21.46
C HIS A 202 10.21 -16.62 -21.03
N LYS A 203 10.01 -15.60 -20.18
CA LYS A 203 11.07 -14.72 -19.65
C LYS A 203 11.69 -15.25 -18.35
N VAL A 204 10.89 -15.94 -17.54
CA VAL A 204 11.35 -16.55 -16.29
C VAL A 204 10.72 -17.94 -16.21
N THR A 205 11.52 -18.96 -16.50
CA THR A 205 11.08 -20.35 -16.62
C THR A 205 11.18 -21.08 -15.28
N ILE A 206 10.44 -22.19 -15.13
CA ILE A 206 10.51 -23.04 -13.92
C ILE A 206 11.95 -23.52 -13.64
N PRO A 207 12.74 -24.03 -14.62
CA PRO A 207 14.11 -24.47 -14.36
C PRO A 207 15.01 -23.33 -13.85
N GLU A 208 14.82 -22.10 -14.32
CA GLU A 208 15.55 -20.94 -13.81
C GLU A 208 15.15 -20.58 -12.38
N LEU A 209 13.85 -20.61 -12.06
CA LEU A 209 13.38 -20.41 -10.69
C LEU A 209 13.98 -21.46 -9.74
N VAL A 210 13.94 -22.74 -10.13
CA VAL A 210 14.45 -23.84 -9.31
C VAL A 210 15.97 -23.79 -9.13
N ALA A 211 16.72 -23.43 -10.17
CA ALA A 211 18.17 -23.31 -10.08
C ALA A 211 18.62 -22.02 -9.37
N GLY A 212 17.92 -20.90 -9.60
CA GLY A 212 18.29 -19.59 -9.11
C GLY A 212 17.78 -19.27 -7.71
N LEU A 213 16.74 -19.95 -7.20
CA LEU A 213 16.24 -19.74 -5.84
C LEU A 213 17.01 -20.60 -4.83
N HIS A 214 17.97 -19.99 -4.14
CA HIS A 214 18.65 -20.56 -2.98
C HIS A 214 18.99 -19.46 -1.97
N HIS A 215 19.81 -19.78 -0.96
CA HIS A 215 20.39 -18.76 -0.09
C HIS A 215 21.35 -17.89 -0.90
N ILE A 216 21.04 -16.61 -1.08
CA ILE A 216 21.85 -15.65 -1.87
C ILE A 216 22.22 -14.47 -0.99
N ASP A 217 23.49 -14.08 -0.98
CA ASP A 217 23.95 -12.76 -0.57
C ASP A 217 24.23 -11.93 -1.83
N LEU A 218 23.42 -10.91 -2.10
CA LEU A 218 23.47 -10.22 -3.39
C LEU A 218 24.81 -9.54 -3.65
N ALA A 219 25.44 -8.98 -2.62
CA ALA A 219 26.71 -8.27 -2.78
C ALA A 219 27.88 -9.23 -3.04
N ARG A 220 27.80 -10.45 -2.50
CA ARG A 220 28.83 -11.48 -2.65
C ARG A 220 28.62 -12.34 -3.90
N ASP A 221 27.38 -12.71 -4.19
CA ASP A 221 27.05 -13.79 -5.12
C ASP A 221 26.60 -13.29 -6.50
N VAL A 222 26.14 -12.04 -6.62
CA VAL A 222 25.47 -11.53 -7.84
C VAL A 222 26.06 -10.20 -8.33
N ILE A 223 26.12 -9.19 -7.46
CA ILE A 223 26.52 -7.83 -7.84
C ILE A 223 28.01 -7.83 -8.19
N ASP A 224 28.32 -7.31 -9.38
CA ASP A 224 29.67 -7.24 -9.95
C ASP A 224 30.40 -8.60 -10.01
N GLN A 225 29.63 -9.71 -10.05
CA GLN A 225 30.17 -11.05 -10.28
C GLN A 225 30.00 -11.47 -11.74
N GLU A 226 30.88 -12.35 -12.20
CA GLU A 226 30.84 -12.93 -13.54
C GLU A 226 30.75 -14.46 -13.45
N GLY A 227 29.98 -15.05 -14.36
CA GLY A 227 29.82 -16.49 -14.46
C GLY A 227 29.06 -16.85 -15.74
N ASP A 228 29.35 -18.04 -16.26
CA ASP A 228 28.85 -18.53 -17.55
C ASP A 228 27.99 -19.79 -17.42
N THR A 229 27.81 -20.30 -16.19
CA THR A 229 26.97 -21.48 -15.93
C THR A 229 25.48 -21.13 -15.99
N PHE A 230 24.65 -22.15 -16.27
CA PHE A 230 23.20 -21.98 -16.22
C PHE A 230 22.75 -21.57 -14.81
N GLU A 231 23.30 -22.17 -13.77
CA GLU A 231 22.97 -21.90 -12.37
C GLU A 231 23.31 -20.46 -11.98
N PHE A 232 24.48 -19.95 -12.39
CA PHE A 232 24.85 -18.56 -12.14
C PHE A 232 23.92 -17.58 -12.86
N ASN A 233 23.63 -17.82 -14.14
CA ASN A 233 22.72 -16.99 -14.93
C ASN A 233 21.30 -16.99 -14.36
N ALA A 234 20.80 -18.15 -13.95
CA ALA A 234 19.51 -18.31 -13.27
C ALA A 234 19.48 -17.54 -11.94
N THR A 235 20.56 -17.64 -11.14
CA THR A 235 20.71 -16.90 -9.87
C THR A 235 20.66 -15.39 -10.10
N CYS A 236 21.42 -14.88 -11.08
CA CYS A 236 21.41 -13.46 -11.44
C CYS A 236 20.02 -12.98 -11.90
N LEU A 237 19.34 -13.77 -12.74
CA LEU A 237 18.00 -13.45 -13.23
C LEU A 237 16.98 -13.40 -12.09
N VAL A 238 16.93 -14.44 -11.26
CA VAL A 238 16.03 -14.53 -10.11
C VAL A 238 16.30 -13.41 -9.11
N ALA A 239 17.57 -13.12 -8.80
CA ALA A 239 17.94 -12.03 -7.92
C ALA A 239 17.48 -10.66 -8.46
N ALA A 240 17.56 -10.43 -9.78
CA ALA A 240 17.07 -9.20 -10.40
C ALA A 240 15.53 -9.10 -10.32
N VAL A 241 14.80 -10.19 -10.55
CA VAL A 241 13.33 -10.24 -10.44
C VAL A 241 12.88 -10.03 -8.99
N VAL A 242 13.49 -10.72 -8.02
CA VAL A 242 13.21 -10.54 -6.59
C VAL A 242 13.55 -9.12 -6.15
N THR A 243 14.65 -8.54 -6.61
CA THR A 243 15.01 -7.13 -6.34
C THR A 243 13.95 -6.17 -6.87
N GLN A 244 13.37 -6.45 -8.05
CA GLN A 244 12.33 -5.60 -8.62
C GLN A 244 11.10 -5.51 -7.72
N ILE A 245 10.53 -6.65 -7.32
CA ILE A 245 9.36 -6.67 -6.43
C ILE A 245 9.73 -6.21 -5.01
N PHE A 246 10.91 -6.58 -4.49
CA PHE A 246 11.37 -6.13 -3.17
C PHE A 246 11.45 -4.61 -3.10
N SER A 247 12.02 -3.95 -4.11
CA SER A 247 12.07 -2.48 -4.15
C SER A 247 10.66 -1.88 -4.13
N TYR A 248 9.71 -2.51 -4.82
CA TYR A 248 8.33 -2.06 -4.84
C TYR A 248 7.60 -2.29 -3.50
N MET A 249 7.86 -3.41 -2.83
CA MET A 249 7.35 -3.71 -1.49
C MET A 249 7.79 -2.63 -0.48
N ILE A 250 9.08 -2.25 -0.51
CA ILE A 250 9.60 -1.15 0.32
C ILE A 250 8.93 0.19 -0.04
N ASP A 251 8.83 0.51 -1.34
CA ASP A 251 8.24 1.77 -1.82
C ASP A 251 6.72 1.87 -1.53
N SER A 252 6.03 0.74 -1.39
CA SER A 252 4.60 0.67 -1.02
C SER A 252 4.36 0.51 0.48
N GLY A 253 5.42 0.21 1.24
CA GLY A 253 5.35 -0.06 2.66
C GLY A 253 4.58 -1.33 3.00
N VAL A 254 4.76 -2.40 2.22
CA VAL A 254 4.20 -3.73 2.49
C VAL A 254 5.33 -4.73 2.72
N GLN A 255 5.09 -5.71 3.60
CA GLN A 255 6.04 -6.79 3.89
C GLN A 255 5.77 -8.07 3.11
N TYR A 256 4.59 -8.20 2.50
CA TYR A 256 4.17 -9.36 1.74
C TYR A 256 4.13 -9.06 0.24
N GLY A 257 4.53 -10.03 -0.57
CA GLY A 257 4.32 -9.98 -2.01
C GLY A 257 4.58 -11.32 -2.67
N TYR A 258 4.26 -11.47 -3.95
CA TYR A 258 4.64 -12.67 -4.70
C TYR A 258 4.93 -12.39 -6.16
N ILE A 259 5.76 -13.25 -6.75
CA ILE A 259 6.00 -13.28 -8.20
C ILE A 259 5.11 -14.38 -8.80
N CYS A 260 4.40 -14.07 -9.88
CA CYS A 260 3.59 -15.03 -10.63
C CYS A 260 4.12 -15.18 -12.05
N THR A 261 4.32 -16.43 -12.48
CA THR A 261 4.61 -16.79 -13.88
C THR A 261 3.44 -17.46 -14.60
N GLY A 262 2.29 -17.60 -13.93
CA GLY A 262 1.15 -18.39 -14.36
C GLY A 262 1.34 -19.88 -14.12
N GLU A 263 2.57 -20.39 -14.20
CA GLU A 263 2.91 -21.78 -13.90
C GLU A 263 3.40 -21.98 -12.47
N ALA A 264 4.12 -20.99 -11.92
CA ALA A 264 4.70 -21.02 -10.59
C ALA A 264 4.45 -19.71 -9.83
N PHE A 265 4.43 -19.82 -8.50
CA PHE A 265 4.36 -18.70 -7.57
C PHE A 265 5.61 -18.68 -6.69
N VAL A 266 6.18 -17.50 -6.48
CA VAL A 266 7.25 -17.27 -5.50
C VAL A 266 6.73 -16.26 -4.48
N PHE A 267 6.27 -16.74 -3.34
CA PHE A 267 5.81 -15.92 -2.22
C PHE A 267 6.98 -15.33 -1.47
N LEU A 268 6.87 -14.06 -1.11
CA LEU A 268 7.92 -13.27 -0.48
C LEU A 268 7.41 -12.62 0.81
N HIS A 269 8.29 -12.57 1.80
CA HIS A 269 8.06 -11.88 3.06
C HIS A 269 9.31 -11.15 3.53
N ILE A 270 9.15 -9.88 3.94
CA ILE A 270 10.21 -9.08 4.55
C ILE A 270 9.99 -9.07 6.07
N PRO A 271 10.88 -9.69 6.87
CA PRO A 271 10.72 -9.74 8.32
C PRO A 271 10.65 -8.37 8.99
N GLU A 272 9.94 -8.28 10.12
CA GLU A 272 9.84 -7.04 10.93
C GLU A 272 11.17 -6.68 11.62
N ASP A 273 12.00 -7.66 11.93
CA ASP A 273 13.29 -7.46 12.62
C ASP A 273 14.43 -7.03 11.68
N ASP A 274 14.38 -7.44 10.41
CA ASP A 274 15.39 -7.08 9.41
C ASP A 274 14.79 -6.76 8.02
N PRO A 275 14.61 -5.46 7.67
CA PRO A 275 14.11 -5.06 6.36
C PRO A 275 15.12 -5.31 5.22
N THR A 276 16.32 -5.83 5.51
CA THR A 276 17.34 -6.10 4.49
C THR A 276 17.33 -7.55 3.99
N VAL A 277 16.47 -8.39 4.56
CA VAL A 277 16.30 -9.79 4.16
C VAL A 277 14.93 -9.96 3.52
N VAL A 278 14.87 -10.75 2.45
CA VAL A 278 13.59 -11.26 1.92
C VAL A 278 13.59 -12.78 2.01
N GLN A 279 12.53 -13.30 2.63
CA GLN A 279 12.26 -14.72 2.70
C GLN A 279 11.42 -15.12 1.48
N TYR A 280 11.67 -16.30 0.90
CA TYR A 280 10.90 -16.80 -0.25
C TYR A 280 10.37 -18.22 -0.05
N PHE A 281 9.22 -18.51 -0.64
CA PHE A 281 8.70 -19.87 -0.82
C PHE A 281 8.18 -20.04 -2.25
N MET A 282 8.59 -21.12 -2.93
CA MET A 282 8.17 -21.42 -4.29
C MET A 282 7.13 -22.55 -4.29
N CYS A 283 6.06 -22.39 -5.06
CA CYS A 283 5.11 -23.45 -5.36
C CYS A 283 4.82 -23.55 -6.87
N ILE A 284 4.44 -24.75 -7.31
CA ILE A 284 4.01 -25.05 -8.68
C ILE A 284 2.68 -25.81 -8.56
N PRO A 285 1.52 -25.12 -8.60
CA PRO A 285 0.23 -25.75 -8.30
C PRO A 285 -0.05 -27.04 -9.10
N ASN A 286 0.32 -27.08 -10.39
CA ASN A 286 0.14 -28.27 -11.23
C ASN A 286 0.97 -29.49 -10.80
N GLN A 287 2.02 -29.30 -9.99
CA GLN A 287 2.86 -30.38 -9.43
C GLN A 287 2.57 -30.62 -7.94
N ASP A 288 2.12 -29.59 -7.22
CA ASP A 288 1.87 -29.66 -5.78
C ASP A 288 0.50 -30.30 -5.44
N VAL A 289 -0.49 -30.13 -6.32
CA VAL A 289 -1.81 -30.76 -6.18
C VAL A 289 -1.70 -32.23 -6.56
N GLN A 290 -1.92 -33.10 -5.58
CA GLN A 290 -1.95 -34.56 -5.76
C GLN A 290 -3.39 -35.05 -5.59
N ALA A 291 -3.84 -35.95 -6.46
CA ALA A 291 -5.25 -36.38 -6.50
C ALA A 291 -5.74 -37.00 -5.18
N ASP A 292 -4.85 -37.73 -4.50
CA ASP A 292 -5.11 -38.50 -3.28
C ASP A 292 -4.80 -37.74 -1.98
N ASP A 293 -4.47 -36.44 -2.05
CA ASP A 293 -4.17 -35.62 -0.87
C ASP A 293 -5.45 -34.96 -0.32
N GLU A 294 -5.76 -35.21 0.96
CA GLU A 294 -6.88 -34.56 1.67
C GLU A 294 -6.79 -33.02 1.62
N LEU A 295 -5.57 -32.48 1.62
CA LEU A 295 -5.30 -31.04 1.59
C LEU A 295 -5.07 -30.50 0.17
N ARG A 296 -5.44 -31.27 -0.87
CA ARG A 296 -5.23 -30.89 -2.28
C ARG A 296 -5.78 -29.52 -2.64
N LEU A 297 -6.91 -29.11 -2.05
CA LEU A 297 -7.53 -27.80 -2.29
C LEU A 297 -6.64 -26.65 -1.81
N HIS A 298 -5.95 -26.83 -0.69
CA HIS A 298 -5.05 -25.82 -0.12
C HIS A 298 -3.85 -25.55 -1.04
N ARG A 299 -3.50 -26.50 -1.91
CA ARG A 299 -2.35 -26.42 -2.84
C ARG A 299 -2.68 -25.89 -4.22
N THR A 300 -3.95 -25.64 -4.50
CA THR A 300 -4.36 -24.96 -5.73
C THR A 300 -3.83 -23.52 -5.73
N ALA A 301 -3.69 -22.91 -6.91
CA ALA A 301 -3.30 -21.50 -7.03
C ALA A 301 -4.24 -20.59 -6.22
N ILE A 302 -5.56 -20.79 -6.35
CA ILE A 302 -6.59 -20.08 -5.57
C ILE A 302 -6.36 -20.28 -4.07
N GLY A 303 -6.11 -21.51 -3.62
CA GLY A 303 -5.88 -21.81 -2.21
C GLY A 303 -4.66 -21.10 -1.64
N GLN A 304 -3.53 -21.17 -2.34
CA GLN A 304 -2.28 -20.54 -1.89
C GLN A 304 -2.39 -19.01 -1.86
N VAL A 305 -2.96 -18.39 -2.90
CA VAL A 305 -3.14 -16.93 -2.97
C VAL A 305 -4.18 -16.44 -1.96
N LEU A 306 -5.27 -17.19 -1.73
CA LEU A 306 -6.27 -16.86 -0.73
C LEU A 306 -5.66 -16.82 0.67
N ALA A 307 -5.01 -17.90 1.09
CA ALA A 307 -4.47 -17.97 2.45
C ALA A 307 -3.28 -17.02 2.63
N PHE A 308 -2.48 -16.76 1.59
CA PHE A 308 -1.48 -15.68 1.60
C PHE A 308 -2.11 -14.30 1.77
N THR A 309 -3.20 -14.02 1.04
CA THR A 309 -3.92 -12.74 1.12
C THR A 309 -4.50 -12.52 2.52
N LEU A 310 -5.13 -13.54 3.10
CA LEU A 310 -5.69 -13.47 4.45
C LEU A 310 -4.61 -13.32 5.53
N GLN A 311 -3.45 -13.95 5.33
CA GLN A 311 -2.29 -13.75 6.20
C GLN A 311 -1.80 -12.29 6.14
N ALA A 312 -1.67 -11.73 4.95
CA ALA A 312 -1.24 -10.35 4.76
C ALA A 312 -2.26 -9.32 5.31
N LEU A 313 -3.56 -9.62 5.24
CA LEU A 313 -4.62 -8.80 5.84
C LEU A 313 -4.59 -8.80 7.38
N ALA A 314 -4.29 -9.97 7.97
CA ALA A 314 -4.21 -10.14 9.41
C ALA A 314 -2.90 -9.61 10.02
N ALA A 315 -1.90 -9.32 9.20
CA ALA A 315 -0.60 -8.84 9.66
C ALA A 315 -0.67 -7.38 10.14
N GLU A 316 0.14 -7.06 11.15
CA GLU A 316 0.32 -5.67 11.58
C GLU A 316 1.07 -4.88 10.50
N ALA A 317 0.70 -3.61 10.30
CA ALA A 317 1.39 -2.74 9.36
C ALA A 317 2.82 -2.44 9.86
N PRO A 318 3.80 -2.27 8.94
CA PRO A 318 5.17 -1.97 9.34
C PRO A 318 5.26 -0.71 10.21
N SER A 319 6.09 -0.78 11.24
CA SER A 319 6.33 0.35 12.13
C SER A 319 7.08 1.50 11.44
N GLN A 320 7.02 2.70 12.01
CA GLN A 320 7.81 3.83 11.50
C GLN A 320 9.32 3.55 11.62
N GLU A 321 9.72 2.84 12.67
CA GLU A 321 11.08 2.39 12.93
C GLU A 321 11.56 1.37 11.90
N TRP A 322 10.69 0.46 11.45
CA TRP A 322 10.97 -0.45 10.35
C TRP A 322 11.34 0.31 9.08
N HIS A 323 10.56 1.35 8.74
CA HIS A 323 10.84 2.18 7.57
C HIS A 323 12.15 2.98 7.69
N ASP A 324 12.48 3.50 8.88
CA ASP A 324 13.77 4.14 9.11
C ASP A 324 14.92 3.15 8.88
N ALA A 325 14.82 1.95 9.45
CA ALA A 325 15.81 0.91 9.27
C ALA A 325 15.96 0.50 7.79
N ALA A 326 14.86 0.39 7.05
CA ALA A 326 14.88 0.12 5.62
C ALA A 326 15.58 1.26 4.85
N HIS A 327 15.24 2.52 5.14
CA HIS A 327 15.84 3.68 4.49
C HIS A 327 17.35 3.79 4.72
N ASP A 328 17.79 3.54 5.95
CA ASP A 328 19.17 3.71 6.36
C ASP A 328 20.07 2.55 5.90
N LYS A 329 19.55 1.31 5.93
CA LYS A 329 20.36 0.10 5.66
C LYS A 329 20.36 -0.34 4.21
N LEU A 330 19.32 -0.03 3.43
CA LEU A 330 19.19 -0.51 2.05
C LEU A 330 20.00 0.34 1.08
N LYS A 331 20.67 -0.36 0.16
CA LYS A 331 21.45 0.23 -0.92
C LYS A 331 20.70 0.07 -2.24
N THR A 332 21.14 0.82 -3.25
CA THR A 332 20.61 0.68 -4.61
C THR A 332 21.51 -0.20 -5.46
N TRP A 333 20.90 -0.97 -6.35
CA TRP A 333 21.55 -1.74 -7.38
C TRP A 333 21.00 -1.26 -8.72
N GLU A 334 21.89 -0.84 -9.62
CA GLU A 334 21.55 -0.44 -10.98
C GLU A 334 21.35 -1.70 -11.82
N VAL A 335 20.13 -2.21 -11.83
CA VAL A 335 19.78 -3.44 -12.55
C VAL A 335 18.39 -3.33 -13.14
N GLU A 336 18.26 -3.83 -14.37
CA GLU A 336 16.96 -4.17 -14.97
C GLU A 336 16.99 -5.64 -15.37
N TYR A 337 15.94 -6.38 -15.00
CA TYR A 337 15.91 -7.82 -15.25
C TYR A 337 16.01 -8.16 -16.75
N LEU A 338 15.50 -7.29 -17.64
CA LEU A 338 15.62 -7.48 -19.09
C LEU A 338 17.07 -7.41 -19.58
N ASP A 339 17.92 -6.59 -18.93
CA ASP A 339 19.34 -6.52 -19.27
C ASP A 339 20.07 -7.78 -18.82
N VAL A 340 19.72 -8.32 -17.66
CA VAL A 340 20.23 -9.62 -17.19
C VAL A 340 19.76 -10.73 -18.13
N LEU A 341 18.48 -10.74 -18.47
CA LEU A 341 17.87 -11.74 -19.35
C LEU A 341 18.57 -11.82 -20.71
N ARG A 342 18.88 -10.66 -21.32
CA ARG A 342 19.56 -10.58 -22.63
C ARG A 342 21.01 -11.08 -22.60
N LYS A 343 21.66 -11.10 -21.43
CA LYS A 343 23.02 -11.62 -21.29
C LYS A 343 23.06 -13.15 -21.25
N ILE A 344 21.93 -13.82 -21.01
CA ILE A 344 21.84 -15.27 -20.94
C ILE A 344 21.81 -15.83 -22.37
N PRO A 345 22.80 -16.65 -22.78
CA PRO A 345 22.81 -17.28 -24.11
C PRO A 345 21.53 -18.06 -24.40
N GLU A 346 20.93 -17.87 -25.58
CA GLU A 346 19.73 -18.63 -25.98
C GLU A 346 19.95 -20.15 -25.99
N THR A 347 21.18 -20.59 -26.29
CA THR A 347 21.55 -22.01 -26.27
C THR A 347 21.39 -22.63 -24.89
N LEU A 348 21.67 -21.87 -23.82
CA LEU A 348 21.45 -22.30 -22.44
C LEU A 348 19.97 -22.29 -22.04
N ARG A 349 19.14 -21.45 -22.68
CA ARG A 349 17.69 -21.40 -22.43
C ARG A 349 16.90 -22.49 -23.17
N LYS A 350 17.36 -22.92 -24.35
CA LYS A 350 16.64 -23.86 -25.23
C LYS A 350 16.78 -25.34 -24.83
N ASP A 351 17.78 -25.70 -24.02
CA ASP A 351 17.96 -27.05 -23.46
C ASP A 351 18.05 -27.01 -21.92
N PRO A 352 16.96 -26.63 -21.23
CA PRO A 352 16.96 -26.60 -19.78
C PRO A 352 17.03 -28.03 -19.23
N ARG A 353 17.96 -28.28 -18.31
CA ARG A 353 17.98 -29.52 -17.53
C ARG A 353 16.59 -29.74 -16.89
N ALA A 354 16.14 -30.99 -16.84
CA ALA A 354 14.87 -31.34 -16.20
C ALA A 354 14.81 -30.71 -14.79
N SER A 355 13.73 -29.99 -14.50
CA SER A 355 13.53 -29.36 -13.20
C SER A 355 13.49 -30.44 -12.11
N ASN A 356 14.40 -30.35 -11.14
CA ASN A 356 14.40 -31.23 -9.97
C ASN A 356 13.49 -30.71 -8.86
N TYR A 357 12.44 -29.94 -9.20
CA TYR A 357 11.48 -29.43 -8.24
C TYR A 357 10.90 -30.59 -7.42
N ARG A 358 10.83 -30.40 -6.10
CA ARG A 358 10.23 -31.36 -5.18
C ARG A 358 9.05 -30.66 -4.50
N PRO A 359 7.81 -31.14 -4.73
CA PRO A 359 6.65 -30.65 -4.02
C PRO A 359 6.88 -30.66 -2.51
N SER A 360 6.50 -29.57 -1.85
CA SER A 360 6.64 -29.48 -0.39
C SER A 360 5.65 -30.41 0.29
N HIS A 361 6.15 -31.38 1.06
CA HIS A 361 5.31 -32.24 1.89
C HIS A 361 4.91 -31.46 3.16
N TRP A 362 3.64 -31.06 3.27
CA TRP A 362 3.13 -30.33 4.44
C TRP A 362 3.06 -31.20 5.70
N LYS A 363 3.08 -32.54 5.56
CA LYS A 363 3.27 -33.46 6.67
C LYS A 363 4.76 -33.72 6.89
N LEU A 364 5.29 -33.25 8.02
CA LEU A 364 6.47 -33.84 8.63
C LEU A 364 6.07 -35.24 9.09
N GLU A 365 6.22 -36.25 8.24
CA GLU A 365 6.38 -37.59 8.80
C GLU A 365 7.62 -37.57 9.68
N PRO A 366 7.52 -37.94 10.97
CA PRO A 366 8.70 -38.11 11.79
C PRO A 366 9.57 -39.11 11.06
N LYS A 367 10.70 -38.67 10.51
CA LYS A 367 11.72 -39.59 10.03
C LYS A 367 12.14 -40.39 11.24
N THR A 368 11.57 -41.58 11.38
CA THR A 368 12.11 -42.62 12.26
C THR A 368 13.49 -42.89 11.70
N HIS A 369 14.49 -42.24 12.30
CA HIS A 369 15.88 -42.49 12.02
C HIS A 369 16.14 -43.94 12.44
N ASN A 370 15.98 -44.87 11.50
CA ASN A 370 16.52 -46.21 11.63
C ASN A 370 18.05 -46.07 11.57
N THR A 371 18.66 -45.71 12.69
CA THR A 371 20.09 -45.93 12.93
C THR A 371 20.33 -47.43 12.92
N ARG A 372 20.49 -47.99 11.71
CA ARG A 372 21.21 -49.25 11.50
C ARG A 372 22.65 -49.02 11.92
N SER A 373 22.99 -49.41 13.14
CA SER A 373 24.38 -49.61 13.54
C SER A 373 24.95 -50.75 12.69
N ARG A 374 25.70 -50.37 11.64
CA ARG A 374 26.65 -51.26 10.98
C ARG A 374 27.83 -51.46 11.94
N ALA A 375 27.88 -52.60 12.62
CA ALA A 375 29.13 -53.17 13.09
C ALA A 375 29.32 -54.52 12.39
N ARG A 376 30.35 -54.58 11.56
CA ARG A 376 30.80 -55.76 10.83
C ARG A 376 32.02 -56.30 11.58
N CYS A 377 31.95 -57.54 12.07
CA CYS A 377 33.07 -58.49 12.15
C CYS A 377 32.50 -59.92 12.09
N LYS A 378 33.17 -60.79 11.35
CA LYS A 378 32.71 -62.11 10.87
C LYS A 378 32.94 -63.25 11.92
N PRO A 379 32.92 -64.54 11.54
CA PRO A 379 31.78 -65.44 11.66
C PRO A 379 32.10 -66.63 12.60
N ASP A 380 31.10 -67.29 13.18
CA ASP A 380 31.28 -68.73 13.38
C ASP A 380 29.98 -69.49 13.45
N MET A 381 30.11 -70.71 12.93
CA MET A 381 29.09 -71.65 12.53
C MET A 381 28.28 -72.19 13.72
N SER A 382 26.96 -72.26 13.57
CA SER A 382 26.16 -73.48 13.75
C SER A 382 24.66 -73.16 13.70
N THR A 383 24.01 -73.59 12.63
CA THR A 383 22.62 -74.07 12.69
C THR A 383 22.57 -75.25 13.66
N PRO A 384 21.43 -75.57 14.35
CA PRO A 384 20.20 -75.81 13.60
C PRO A 384 18.83 -75.64 14.30
N LYS A 385 17.82 -75.55 13.42
CA LYS A 385 16.57 -76.33 13.40
C LYS A 385 15.37 -75.94 14.27
N HIS A 386 14.25 -75.91 13.54
CA HIS A 386 12.87 -76.26 13.92
C HIS A 386 12.20 -75.27 14.89
N SER A 387 10.92 -74.92 14.77
CA SER A 387 9.78 -75.46 14.03
C SER A 387 8.67 -74.40 14.07
N SER A 388 7.80 -74.38 13.06
CA SER A 388 6.32 -74.38 13.14
C SER A 388 5.63 -73.92 14.45
N THR A 389 4.46 -73.30 14.51
CA THR A 389 3.35 -72.97 13.59
C THR A 389 2.33 -72.24 14.48
N GLU A 390 1.55 -71.33 13.87
CA GLU A 390 0.22 -70.78 14.21
C GLU A 390 -0.37 -70.88 15.63
N GLY A 391 -1.04 -69.81 16.06
CA GLY A 391 -2.02 -69.88 17.14
C GLY A 391 -2.61 -68.55 17.57
N SER A 392 -3.81 -68.26 17.08
CA SER A 392 -4.75 -67.22 17.53
C SER A 392 -5.16 -67.41 19.01
N GLY A 393 -5.50 -66.32 19.72
CA GLY A 393 -6.22 -66.41 20.99
C GLY A 393 -6.11 -65.18 21.89
N SER A 394 -7.25 -64.71 22.37
CA SER A 394 -7.53 -63.49 23.12
C SER A 394 -7.39 -63.64 24.64
N ASP A 395 -7.50 -62.47 25.30
CA ASP A 395 -8.05 -62.21 26.65
C ASP A 395 -7.09 -62.02 27.85
N GLU A 396 -7.16 -60.76 28.35
CA GLU A 396 -7.40 -60.29 29.73
C GLU A 396 -6.57 -60.77 30.94
N GLU A 397 -6.19 -59.75 31.72
CA GLU A 397 -5.98 -59.68 33.17
C GLU A 397 -4.95 -60.55 33.92
N SER A 398 -3.95 -59.81 34.46
CA SER A 398 -3.63 -59.71 35.89
C SER A 398 -2.45 -60.49 36.52
N HIS A 399 -1.67 -59.71 37.29
CA HIS A 399 -0.86 -60.02 38.49
C HIS A 399 0.63 -60.46 38.36
N SER A 400 1.52 -59.47 38.58
CA SER A 400 2.64 -59.37 39.56
C SER A 400 2.91 -60.57 40.50
N PRO A 401 4.14 -60.82 41.05
CA PRO A 401 4.80 -59.85 41.98
C PRO A 401 6.33 -59.93 42.29
N SER A 402 6.78 -58.89 43.04
CA SER A 402 7.76 -58.89 44.16
C SER A 402 9.28 -58.86 43.83
N ILE A 403 10.17 -58.10 44.51
CA ILE A 403 10.32 -57.82 45.96
C ILE A 403 10.97 -56.43 46.26
N ALA A 404 10.34 -55.71 47.22
CA ALA A 404 10.80 -54.88 48.39
C ALA A 404 11.91 -53.79 48.28
N ALA A 405 11.96 -52.72 49.12
CA ALA A 405 11.32 -52.42 50.41
C ALA A 405 11.30 -50.89 50.74
N ALA A 406 10.24 -50.46 51.46
CA ALA A 406 10.16 -49.48 52.60
C ALA A 406 10.79 -48.05 52.50
N ALA A 407 10.22 -46.94 52.99
CA ALA A 407 9.03 -46.70 53.83
C ALA A 407 8.75 -45.17 54.00
N ARG A 408 7.45 -44.89 54.24
CA ARG A 408 6.82 -43.84 55.09
C ARG A 408 6.50 -42.44 54.54
N SER A 409 5.31 -42.03 54.97
CA SER A 409 4.32 -41.12 54.42
C SER A 409 3.85 -40.09 55.46
N ARG A 410 3.15 -39.03 55.01
CA ARG A 410 1.97 -38.35 55.63
C ARG A 410 1.59 -37.14 54.73
N SER A 411 0.50 -37.11 53.93
CA SER A 411 -0.95 -36.89 54.23
C SER A 411 -1.24 -35.58 54.99
N SER A 412 -2.18 -34.70 54.63
CA SER A 412 -3.62 -34.88 54.30
C SER A 412 -4.27 -33.60 53.69
N ARG A 413 -5.12 -33.67 52.64
CA ARG A 413 -6.61 -33.55 52.58
C ARG A 413 -7.23 -32.26 53.19
N GLY A 414 -8.23 -31.56 52.62
CA GLY A 414 -9.05 -31.71 51.41
C GLY A 414 -10.40 -30.96 51.54
N ARG A 415 -11.10 -30.70 50.41
CA ARG A 415 -12.55 -30.38 50.19
C ARG A 415 -13.15 -29.16 50.94
N GLY A 416 -14.14 -28.38 50.46
CA GLY A 416 -15.05 -28.44 49.32
C GLY A 416 -16.35 -27.65 49.67
N ASN A 417 -16.85 -26.87 48.70
CA ASN A 417 -18.22 -26.39 48.43
C ASN A 417 -19.20 -25.84 49.50
N ASN A 418 -19.79 -24.69 49.11
CA ASN A 418 -21.23 -24.32 49.03
C ASN A 418 -21.81 -23.27 50.00
N ARG A 419 -22.32 -22.17 49.38
CA ARG A 419 -23.57 -21.38 49.55
C ARG A 419 -24.31 -21.51 50.91
N GLN A 420 -24.74 -20.42 51.57
CA GLN A 420 -25.79 -19.49 51.09
C GLN A 420 -25.97 -18.26 52.04
N SER A 421 -26.27 -17.09 51.45
CA SER A 421 -27.16 -15.99 51.89
C SER A 421 -27.07 -15.39 53.32
N THR A 422 -26.77 -14.09 53.42
CA THR A 422 -27.76 -13.05 53.82
C THR A 422 -27.21 -11.61 53.70
N LYS A 423 -27.93 -10.81 52.89
CA LYS A 423 -28.29 -9.37 52.95
C LYS A 423 -27.27 -8.28 53.36
N GLU A 424 -27.17 -7.29 52.46
CA GLU A 424 -27.26 -5.81 52.65
C GLU A 424 -26.34 -5.16 53.73
N SER A 425 -25.54 -4.11 53.50
CA SER A 425 -25.73 -2.89 52.70
C SER A 425 -24.38 -2.16 52.50
N GLU A 426 -24.28 -1.42 51.39
CA GLU A 426 -23.55 -0.14 51.15
C GLU A 426 -22.28 0.23 51.96
N SER A 427 -21.16 0.44 51.28
CA SER A 427 -20.78 1.79 50.79
C SER A 427 -19.33 1.85 50.27
N THR A 428 -19.21 2.51 49.11
CA THR A 428 -18.10 3.34 48.62
C THR A 428 -16.61 2.91 48.66
N ARG A 429 -16.06 2.89 47.43
CA ARG A 429 -14.74 3.40 46.98
C ARG A 429 -13.49 2.60 47.39
N ALA A 430 -12.93 1.90 46.41
CA ALA A 430 -11.68 2.26 45.72
C ALA A 430 -11.10 1.00 45.08
N GLY A 431 -11.10 0.94 43.75
CA GLY A 431 -10.61 -0.23 43.02
C GLY A 431 -9.92 0.18 41.74
N LYS A 432 -8.58 0.16 41.77
CA LYS A 432 -7.69 0.09 40.61
C LYS A 432 -8.30 -0.80 39.53
N GLN A 433 -8.49 -0.25 38.34
CA GLN A 433 -8.64 -1.03 37.10
C GLN A 433 -7.48 -0.61 36.19
N THR A 434 -6.41 -1.41 36.19
CA THR A 434 -6.14 -2.45 35.18
C THR A 434 -6.00 -1.87 33.79
N SER A 435 -4.75 -1.82 33.35
CA SER A 435 -4.32 -1.58 31.97
C SER A 435 -5.11 -2.46 31.00
N ARG A 436 -6.11 -1.88 30.35
CA ARG A 436 -6.66 -2.41 29.10
C ARG A 436 -5.93 -1.72 27.97
N LYS A 437 -5.15 -2.52 27.21
CA LYS A 437 -4.78 -2.20 25.84
C LYS A 437 -6.05 -2.28 24.99
N ASP A 438 -6.89 -1.24 25.07
CA ASP A 438 -7.96 -1.04 24.08
C ASP A 438 -7.33 -0.30 22.89
N GLY A 439 -7.54 -0.85 21.70
CA GLY A 439 -7.23 -0.19 20.44
C GLY A 439 -7.79 1.23 20.44
N GLN A 440 -7.01 2.17 19.93
CA GLN A 440 -7.27 3.61 19.94
C GLN A 440 -8.69 3.93 19.45
N SER A 441 -9.63 4.16 20.37
CA SER A 441 -10.87 4.85 20.05
C SER A 441 -10.49 6.28 19.67
N THR A 442 -10.37 6.55 18.36
CA THR A 442 -9.80 7.82 17.90
C THR A 442 -10.80 8.93 18.10
N ARG A 443 -10.42 9.90 18.94
CA ARG A 443 -11.29 11.01 19.39
C ARG A 443 -12.03 11.67 18.23
N PRO A 444 -13.28 12.10 18.41
CA PRO A 444 -14.02 12.79 17.36
C PRO A 444 -13.32 14.09 16.96
N TYR A 445 -13.50 14.54 15.71
CA TYR A 445 -12.95 15.80 15.25
C TYR A 445 -13.58 17.00 16.00
N CYS A 446 -12.80 18.06 16.19
CA CYS A 446 -13.36 19.33 16.65
C CYS A 446 -14.23 19.95 15.55
N THR A 447 -15.28 20.67 15.95
CA THR A 447 -16.13 21.40 15.00
C THR A 447 -15.33 22.48 14.29
N ILE A 448 -15.75 22.85 13.08
CA ILE A 448 -15.08 23.91 12.33
C ILE A 448 -15.14 25.26 13.06
N ALA A 449 -16.26 25.55 13.75
CA ALA A 449 -16.40 26.73 14.61
C ALA A 449 -15.36 26.75 15.75
N CYS A 450 -15.10 25.59 16.36
CA CYS A 450 -14.06 25.45 17.39
C CYS A 450 -12.66 25.73 16.83
N ILE A 451 -12.33 25.19 15.66
CA ILE A 451 -11.03 25.44 15.03
C ILE A 451 -10.89 26.89 14.54
N ARG A 452 -11.97 27.51 14.05
CA ARG A 452 -12.00 28.95 13.74
C ARG A 452 -11.79 29.79 15.00
N GLY A 453 -12.35 29.36 16.13
CA GLY A 453 -12.17 30.03 17.42
C GLY A 453 -10.72 30.08 17.90
N ILE A 454 -9.87 29.11 17.52
CA ILE A 454 -8.41 29.15 17.76
C ILE A 454 -7.77 30.34 17.02
N VAL A 455 -8.20 30.62 15.78
CA VAL A 455 -7.66 31.71 14.95
C VAL A 455 -8.00 33.08 15.54
N ASN A 456 -9.23 33.23 16.03
CA ASN A 456 -9.78 34.51 16.48
C ASN A 456 -9.77 34.69 18.01
N ARG A 457 -9.32 33.68 18.77
CA ARG A 457 -9.42 33.61 20.25
C ARG A 457 -10.85 33.79 20.77
N GLU A 458 -11.81 33.16 20.10
CA GLU A 458 -13.22 33.20 20.46
C GLU A 458 -13.53 32.34 21.70
N PRO A 459 -14.74 32.47 22.30
CA PRO A 459 -15.25 31.52 23.28
C PRO A 459 -15.30 30.08 22.75
N LEU A 460 -15.15 29.11 23.65
CA LEU A 460 -15.21 27.69 23.28
C LEU A 460 -16.59 27.33 22.70
N HIS A 461 -16.61 26.58 21.60
CA HIS A 461 -17.83 26.08 20.99
C HIS A 461 -18.41 24.92 21.81
N LYS A 462 -19.58 25.11 22.44
CA LYS A 462 -20.18 24.13 23.36
C LYS A 462 -20.57 22.80 22.69
N GLU A 463 -20.86 22.82 21.39
CA GLU A 463 -21.18 21.61 20.63
C GLU A 463 -19.94 20.86 20.13
N CYS A 464 -18.73 21.41 20.33
CA CYS A 464 -17.51 20.67 20.02
C CYS A 464 -17.44 19.43 20.91
N PRO A 465 -17.27 18.21 20.37
CA PRO A 465 -17.26 17.01 21.20
C PRO A 465 -16.07 16.96 22.19
N ASN A 466 -15.02 17.74 21.92
CA ASN A 466 -13.83 17.85 22.76
C ASN A 466 -13.83 19.09 23.67
N TRP A 467 -14.93 19.86 23.75
CA TRP A 467 -14.94 21.18 24.39
C TRP A 467 -14.39 21.19 25.83
N LYS A 468 -14.71 20.16 26.61
CA LYS A 468 -14.27 20.02 28.02
C LYS A 468 -12.75 19.86 28.17
N LEU A 469 -12.07 19.41 27.12
CA LEU A 469 -10.63 19.12 27.14
C LEU A 469 -9.78 20.33 26.76
N HIS A 470 -10.37 21.33 26.10
CA HIS A 470 -9.65 22.53 25.64
C HIS A 470 -9.15 23.39 26.80
N GLY A 471 -9.84 23.32 27.95
CA GLY A 471 -9.51 24.09 29.15
C GLY A 471 -9.91 25.56 29.03
N GLY A 472 -10.51 26.11 30.09
CA GLY A 472 -10.93 27.52 30.15
C GLY A 472 -12.28 27.80 29.49
N GLN A 473 -12.56 29.09 29.24
CA GLN A 473 -13.80 29.58 28.62
C GLN A 473 -13.59 30.05 27.16
N THR A 474 -12.34 30.36 26.80
CA THR A 474 -11.93 30.84 25.48
C THR A 474 -10.72 30.04 24.98
N HIS A 475 -10.48 30.08 23.67
CA HIS A 475 -9.29 29.48 23.08
C HIS A 475 -8.01 30.22 23.53
N SER A 476 -7.27 29.60 24.47
CA SER A 476 -6.02 30.15 25.04
C SER A 476 -4.82 30.05 24.08
N MET A 477 -4.95 29.23 23.03
CA MET A 477 -3.90 28.91 22.09
C MET A 477 -4.23 29.49 20.71
N GLY A 478 -3.27 30.15 20.07
CA GLY A 478 -3.38 30.58 18.67
C GLY A 478 -2.84 29.55 17.68
N PRO A 479 -3.02 29.77 16.36
CA PRO A 479 -2.66 28.79 15.33
C PRO A 479 -1.16 28.42 15.29
N GLN A 480 -0.28 29.39 15.53
CA GLN A 480 1.17 29.16 15.56
C GLN A 480 1.59 28.27 16.74
N GLU A 481 1.05 28.55 17.93
CA GLU A 481 1.32 27.75 19.12
C GLU A 481 0.75 26.34 19.00
N PHE A 482 -0.45 26.21 18.42
CA PHE A 482 -1.04 24.93 18.09
C PHE A 482 -0.15 24.10 17.17
N THR A 483 0.29 24.72 16.06
CA THR A 483 1.16 24.08 15.08
C THR A 483 2.48 23.63 15.71
N SER A 484 3.11 24.49 16.53
CA SER A 484 4.37 24.19 17.21
C SER A 484 4.25 23.03 18.20
N ARG A 485 3.16 22.99 18.99
CA ARG A 485 2.92 21.89 19.95
C ARG A 485 2.62 20.57 19.26
N LEU A 486 1.79 20.59 18.20
CA LEU A 486 1.47 19.38 17.45
C LEU A 486 2.72 18.84 16.74
N HIS A 487 3.53 19.70 16.14
CA HIS A 487 4.81 19.33 15.53
C HIS A 487 5.79 18.74 16.55
N ARG A 488 5.88 19.32 17.75
CA ARG A 488 6.69 18.77 18.85
C ARG A 488 6.18 17.43 19.35
N GLN A 489 4.85 17.22 19.38
CA GLN A 489 4.25 15.94 19.72
C GLN A 489 4.66 14.87 18.70
N LEU A 490 4.54 15.16 17.40
CA LEU A 490 4.95 14.27 16.31
C LEU A 490 6.43 13.89 16.42
N ALA A 491 7.30 14.87 16.67
CA ALA A 491 8.74 14.65 16.81
C ALA A 491 9.11 13.79 18.02
N ARG A 492 8.27 13.74 19.06
CA ARG A 492 8.50 12.89 20.25
C ARG A 492 7.98 11.47 20.05
N ASN A 493 6.84 11.32 19.40
CA ASN A 493 6.24 10.02 19.12
C ASN A 493 5.33 10.13 17.89
N ARG A 494 5.63 9.32 16.87
CA ARG A 494 4.96 9.37 15.56
C ARG A 494 3.55 8.77 15.57
N ASN A 495 3.21 7.98 16.59
CA ASN A 495 1.96 7.23 16.66
C ASN A 495 0.96 7.87 17.66
N HIS A 496 1.46 8.53 18.70
CA HIS A 496 0.61 9.09 19.76
C HIS A 496 -0.17 10.32 19.28
N GLY A 497 -1.48 10.12 19.09
CA GLY A 497 -2.39 11.16 18.62
C GLY A 497 -2.30 11.40 17.12
N PHE A 498 -1.72 10.48 16.35
CA PHE A 498 -1.70 10.53 14.88
C PHE A 498 -2.22 9.21 14.33
N GLU A 499 -3.22 9.28 13.47
CA GLU A 499 -3.83 8.13 12.79
C GLU A 499 -3.73 8.37 11.28
N GLN A 500 -3.09 7.44 10.57
CA GLN A 500 -3.10 7.46 9.10
C GLN A 500 -4.49 7.05 8.63
N LEU A 501 -5.15 7.92 7.87
CA LEU A 501 -6.55 7.67 7.45
C LEU A 501 -6.65 6.76 6.23
N HIS A 502 -5.52 6.41 5.63
CA HIS A 502 -5.39 5.69 4.37
C HIS A 502 -6.14 6.34 3.20
N VAL A 503 -6.35 7.66 3.26
CA VAL A 503 -6.96 8.44 2.18
C VAL A 503 -5.85 9.12 1.38
N CYS A 504 -5.70 8.72 0.12
CA CYS A 504 -4.74 9.28 -0.82
C CYS A 504 -5.44 10.21 -1.81
N GLY A 505 -5.12 11.50 -1.74
CA GLY A 505 -5.54 12.50 -2.72
C GLY A 505 -4.45 12.80 -3.73
N ARG A 506 -4.77 13.65 -4.71
CA ARG A 506 -3.83 14.07 -5.76
C ARG A 506 -2.52 14.64 -5.21
N THR A 507 -2.64 15.43 -4.14
CA THR A 507 -1.58 16.23 -3.53
C THR A 507 -0.99 15.63 -2.27
N GLY A 508 -1.52 14.52 -1.74
CA GLY A 508 -0.95 13.89 -0.55
C GLY A 508 -1.88 12.96 0.20
N TYR A 509 -1.48 12.63 1.41
CA TYR A 509 -2.12 11.69 2.32
C TYR A 509 -2.79 12.42 3.49
N LEU A 510 -3.89 11.86 4.01
CA LEU A 510 -4.58 12.43 5.16
C LEU A 510 -4.21 11.70 6.46
N VAL A 511 -3.90 12.49 7.48
CA VAL A 511 -3.63 12.03 8.84
C VAL A 511 -4.60 12.71 9.79
N LYS A 512 -5.28 11.96 10.64
CA LYS A 512 -6.04 12.53 11.76
C LYS A 512 -5.08 12.80 12.90
N ALA A 513 -5.14 14.00 13.46
CA ALA A 513 -4.22 14.42 14.51
C ALA A 513 -4.97 15.00 15.70
N THR A 514 -4.65 14.51 16.90
CA THR A 514 -5.11 15.07 18.17
C THR A 514 -3.94 15.67 18.92
N LEU A 515 -4.03 16.95 19.27
CA LEU A 515 -3.14 17.55 20.27
C LEU A 515 -3.55 17.05 21.66
N LEU A 516 -2.81 16.07 22.18
CA LEU A 516 -3.21 15.30 23.37
C LEU A 516 -3.37 16.16 24.63
N SER A 517 -2.59 17.23 24.73
CA SER A 517 -2.64 18.13 25.89
C SER A 517 -3.96 18.90 26.04
N HIS A 518 -4.70 19.14 24.96
CA HIS A 518 -5.92 19.98 24.96
C HIS A 518 -7.10 19.31 24.22
N GLY A 519 -6.94 18.10 23.70
CA GLY A 519 -7.98 17.34 23.00
C GLY A 519 -8.42 17.89 21.64
N TYR A 520 -7.79 18.96 21.14
CA TYR A 520 -8.05 19.48 19.80
C TYR A 520 -7.74 18.42 18.74
N THR A 521 -8.72 18.09 17.90
CA THR A 521 -8.59 17.04 16.87
C THR A 521 -8.90 17.62 15.50
N VAL A 522 -7.94 17.47 14.58
CA VAL A 522 -7.86 18.12 13.26
C VAL A 522 -7.43 17.11 12.19
N VAL A 523 -7.47 17.53 10.92
CA VAL A 523 -6.91 16.78 9.79
C VAL A 523 -5.59 17.40 9.39
N ILE A 524 -4.62 16.56 9.06
CA ILE A 524 -3.35 16.95 8.44
C ILE A 524 -3.33 16.41 7.01
N LYS A 525 -3.05 17.28 6.05
CA LYS A 525 -2.68 16.91 4.68
C LYS A 525 -1.16 16.84 4.60
N ALA A 526 -0.62 15.65 4.41
CA ALA A 526 0.82 15.39 4.33
C ALA A 526 1.23 15.06 2.90
N THR A 527 2.40 15.50 2.44
CA THR A 527 2.83 15.28 1.05
C THR A 527 4.29 14.91 0.94
N THR A 528 4.66 14.29 -0.17
CA THR A 528 6.04 13.94 -0.51
C THR A 528 6.82 15.15 -1.02
N MET A 529 8.14 15.03 -1.10
CA MET A 529 9.01 16.09 -1.61
C MET A 529 8.63 16.52 -3.05
N GLU A 530 8.28 15.56 -3.90
CA GLU A 530 7.89 15.81 -5.31
C GLU A 530 6.66 16.70 -5.41
N LYS A 531 5.70 16.52 -4.50
CA LYS A 531 4.40 17.21 -4.49
C LYS A 531 4.36 18.41 -3.53
N GLN A 532 5.46 18.71 -2.81
CA GLN A 532 5.53 19.79 -1.82
C GLN A 532 5.09 21.15 -2.38
N HIS A 533 5.48 21.47 -3.62
CA HIS A 533 5.14 22.73 -4.27
C HIS A 533 3.62 22.94 -4.39
N ARG A 534 2.84 21.87 -4.60
CA ARG A 534 1.38 21.94 -4.69
C ARG A 534 0.74 22.24 -3.35
N LEU A 535 1.19 21.57 -2.29
CA LEU A 535 0.70 21.81 -0.93
C LEU A 535 1.06 23.23 -0.45
N HIS A 536 2.22 23.75 -0.86
CA HIS A 536 2.60 25.14 -0.58
C HIS A 536 1.71 26.15 -1.31
N ALA A 537 1.37 25.90 -2.58
CA ALA A 537 0.43 26.71 -3.34
C ALA A 537 -0.96 26.70 -2.69
N GLU A 538 -1.46 25.54 -2.28
CA GLU A 538 -2.74 25.39 -1.58
C GLU A 538 -2.75 26.19 -0.25
N ALA A 539 -1.72 26.03 0.58
CA ALA A 539 -1.59 26.79 1.82
C ALA A 539 -1.55 28.31 1.59
N ASN A 540 -0.92 28.77 0.51
CA ASN A 540 -0.94 30.18 0.12
C ASN A 540 -2.34 30.63 -0.30
N ASN A 541 -3.11 29.81 -1.02
CA ASN A 541 -4.48 30.14 -1.37
C ASN A 541 -5.38 30.27 -0.13
N TYR A 542 -5.23 29.40 0.87
CA TYR A 542 -5.90 29.57 2.18
C TYR A 542 -5.57 30.91 2.83
N ARG A 543 -4.29 31.37 2.78
CA ARG A 543 -3.89 32.67 3.35
C ARG A 543 -4.56 33.85 2.64
N HIS A 544 -4.64 33.82 1.31
CA HIS A 544 -5.29 34.88 0.54
C HIS A 544 -6.82 34.88 0.70
N LEU A 545 -7.43 33.72 0.96
CA LEU A 545 -8.88 33.54 1.14
C LEU A 545 -9.29 33.51 2.62
N ARG A 546 -8.58 34.25 3.48
CA ARG A 546 -8.79 34.24 4.95
C ARG A 546 -10.26 34.51 5.35
N SER A 547 -10.97 35.36 4.63
CA SER A 547 -12.38 35.69 4.91
C SER A 547 -13.35 34.51 4.69
N LEU A 548 -12.96 33.53 3.85
CA LEU A 548 -13.80 32.37 3.53
C LEU A 548 -13.57 31.18 4.46
N GLN A 549 -12.49 31.20 5.26
CA GLN A 549 -12.14 30.09 6.15
C GLN A 549 -13.18 29.90 7.26
N GLY A 550 -13.64 28.66 7.41
CA GLY A 550 -14.71 28.33 8.35
C GLY A 550 -16.12 28.67 7.84
N ASN A 551 -16.23 29.11 6.57
CA ASN A 551 -17.50 29.38 5.91
C ASN A 551 -17.63 28.60 4.59
N GLN A 552 -16.78 28.85 3.59
CA GLN A 552 -16.85 28.18 2.28
C GLN A 552 -15.64 27.27 2.01
N ILE A 553 -14.57 27.45 2.78
CA ILE A 553 -13.39 26.60 2.74
C ILE A 553 -12.99 26.21 4.18
N PRO A 554 -12.27 25.09 4.38
CA PRO A 554 -11.76 24.70 5.69
C PRO A 554 -10.93 25.79 6.37
N VAL A 555 -10.78 25.67 7.69
CA VAL A 555 -9.84 26.51 8.45
C VAL A 555 -8.46 25.88 8.38
N CYS A 556 -7.48 26.63 7.85
CA CYS A 556 -6.08 26.27 7.82
C CYS A 556 -5.35 26.92 8.99
N LEU A 557 -4.85 26.11 9.93
CA LEU A 557 -4.11 26.60 11.09
C LEU A 557 -2.65 26.89 10.78
N GLY A 558 -2.09 26.24 9.76
CA GLY A 558 -0.71 26.43 9.36
C GLY A 558 -0.11 25.22 8.69
N THR A 559 1.19 25.32 8.42
CA THR A 559 2.00 24.26 7.80
C THR A 559 3.29 24.07 8.58
N PHE A 560 3.85 22.86 8.53
CA PHE A 560 5.16 22.55 9.10
C PHE A 560 5.87 21.45 8.32
N MET A 561 7.20 21.44 8.37
CA MET A 561 8.02 20.33 7.88
C MET A 561 8.31 19.39 9.06
N PRO A 562 7.99 18.09 8.97
CA PRO A 562 8.30 17.13 10.03
C PRO A 562 9.79 17.18 10.42
N ARG A 563 10.09 17.17 11.73
CA ARG A 563 11.47 17.13 12.24
C ARG A 563 11.99 15.71 12.42
N VAL A 564 11.13 14.74 12.20
CA VAL A 564 11.38 13.31 12.25
C VAL A 564 10.85 12.73 10.95
N SER A 565 11.50 11.68 10.43
CA SER A 565 11.00 10.93 9.29
C SER A 565 9.61 10.38 9.61
N TYR A 566 8.63 10.75 8.79
CA TYR A 566 7.27 10.26 8.91
C TYR A 566 6.88 9.55 7.62
N TRP A 567 6.70 8.24 7.73
CA TRP A 567 6.45 7.33 6.62
C TRP A 567 4.95 7.07 6.45
N TYR A 568 4.48 7.08 5.21
CA TYR A 568 3.08 6.77 4.89
C TYR A 568 3.07 5.94 3.61
N HIS A 569 2.63 4.67 3.69
CA HIS A 569 2.66 3.73 2.56
C HIS A 569 4.02 3.69 1.83
N GLY A 570 5.11 3.58 2.60
CA GLY A 570 6.49 3.58 2.06
C GLY A 570 7.04 4.94 1.63
N GLU A 571 6.21 5.99 1.63
CA GLU A 571 6.61 7.34 1.22
C GLU A 571 7.02 8.22 2.40
N LEU A 572 8.09 8.99 2.22
CA LEU A 572 8.53 9.96 3.23
C LEU A 572 7.79 11.29 3.09
N MET A 573 7.12 11.72 4.16
CA MET A 573 6.38 12.99 4.20
C MET A 573 7.33 14.17 4.42
N ALA A 574 7.33 15.11 3.47
CA ALA A 574 8.19 16.29 3.48
C ALA A 574 7.52 17.55 4.05
N GLN A 575 6.20 17.67 3.87
CA GLN A 575 5.44 18.85 4.30
C GLN A 575 4.06 18.43 4.78
N MET A 576 3.61 19.06 5.88
CA MET A 576 2.29 18.86 6.46
C MET A 576 1.54 20.19 6.56
N MET A 577 0.24 20.16 6.27
CA MET A 577 -0.70 21.28 6.40
C MET A 577 -1.85 20.87 7.32
N ILE A 578 -2.17 21.72 8.30
CA ILE A 578 -3.19 21.46 9.32
C ILE A 578 -4.50 22.14 8.93
N LEU A 579 -5.56 21.35 8.78
CA LEU A 579 -6.91 21.77 8.38
C LEU A 579 -7.96 21.35 9.41
N SER A 580 -9.06 22.11 9.50
CA SER A 580 -10.27 21.67 10.19
C SER A 580 -10.93 20.50 9.47
N TRP A 581 -11.52 19.58 10.23
CA TRP A 581 -12.52 18.68 9.68
C TRP A 581 -13.73 19.49 9.21
N SER A 582 -14.16 19.26 7.97
CA SER A 582 -15.19 20.09 7.32
C SER A 582 -16.31 19.25 6.68
N GLY A 583 -16.51 18.03 7.18
CA GLY A 583 -17.59 17.15 6.76
C GLY A 583 -17.19 15.98 5.86
N LYS A 584 -18.19 15.28 5.34
CA LYS A 584 -18.04 14.11 4.45
C LYS A 584 -18.01 14.55 2.99
N ARG A 585 -17.31 13.83 2.11
CA ARG A 585 -17.34 14.15 0.68
C ARG A 585 -18.73 13.94 0.09
N LEU A 586 -19.19 14.91 -0.68
CA LEU A 586 -20.49 14.86 -1.32
C LEU A 586 -20.61 13.77 -2.36
N GLN A 587 -19.50 13.33 -2.98
CA GLN A 587 -19.52 12.19 -3.92
C GLN A 587 -20.17 10.92 -3.34
N HIS A 588 -20.15 10.75 -2.01
CA HIS A 588 -20.73 9.60 -1.31
C HIS A 588 -22.11 9.88 -0.70
N VAL A 589 -22.55 11.15 -0.69
CA VAL A 589 -23.80 11.59 -0.05
C VAL A 589 -24.85 11.99 -1.09
N ILE A 590 -24.41 12.50 -2.24
CA ILE A 590 -25.30 12.92 -3.33
C ILE A 590 -25.98 11.73 -3.99
N ASN A 591 -27.29 11.83 -4.18
CA ASN A 591 -28.13 10.85 -4.85
C ASN A 591 -29.22 11.56 -5.67
N HIS A 592 -30.06 10.80 -6.38
CA HIS A 592 -31.09 11.38 -7.24
C HIS A 592 -32.10 12.28 -6.49
N GLU A 593 -32.39 11.98 -5.23
CA GLU A 593 -33.39 12.68 -4.42
C GLU A 593 -32.88 14.04 -3.95
N ASN A 594 -31.62 14.11 -3.51
CA ASN A 594 -31.02 15.31 -2.94
C ASN A 594 -30.15 16.11 -3.95
N SER A 595 -29.98 15.59 -5.18
CA SER A 595 -29.12 16.19 -6.21
C SER A 595 -29.42 17.66 -6.46
N ARG A 596 -30.71 18.03 -6.64
CA ARG A 596 -31.10 19.42 -6.89
C ARG A 596 -30.67 20.36 -5.77
N PHE A 597 -30.78 19.93 -4.52
CA PHE A 597 -30.35 20.69 -3.36
C PHE A 597 -28.83 20.90 -3.38
N PHE A 598 -28.05 19.84 -3.56
CA PHE A 598 -26.59 19.96 -3.57
C PHE A 598 -26.03 20.73 -4.76
N HIS A 599 -26.69 20.66 -5.93
CA HIS A 599 -26.37 21.55 -7.05
C HIS A 599 -26.53 23.03 -6.69
N GLN A 600 -27.62 23.39 -6.00
CA GLN A 600 -27.82 24.76 -5.53
C GLN A 600 -26.77 25.18 -4.50
N GLU A 601 -26.46 24.33 -3.52
CA GLU A 601 -25.43 24.62 -2.51
C GLU A 601 -24.04 24.77 -3.14
N ARG A 602 -23.70 23.92 -4.13
CA ARG A 602 -22.46 24.02 -4.88
C ARG A 602 -22.37 25.34 -5.63
N ASP A 603 -23.43 25.72 -6.35
CA ASP A 603 -23.44 26.95 -7.13
C ASP A 603 -23.37 28.20 -6.24
N LYS A 604 -24.00 28.17 -5.06
CA LYS A 604 -23.85 29.21 -4.03
C LYS A 604 -22.40 29.32 -3.58
N ALA A 605 -21.76 28.21 -3.19
CA ALA A 605 -20.37 28.20 -2.74
C ALA A 605 -19.41 28.71 -3.82
N LEU A 606 -19.52 28.22 -5.05
CA LEU A 606 -18.69 28.65 -6.19
C LEU A 606 -18.91 30.13 -6.54
N THR A 607 -20.14 30.64 -6.38
CA THR A 607 -20.43 32.07 -6.58
C THR A 607 -19.75 32.94 -5.52
N VAL A 608 -19.71 32.48 -4.27
CA VAL A 608 -18.96 33.15 -3.19
C VAL A 608 -17.46 33.18 -3.53
N LEU A 609 -16.86 32.07 -3.99
CA LEU A 609 -15.47 32.05 -4.43
C LEU A 609 -15.22 33.06 -5.57
N ARG A 610 -16.10 33.09 -6.59
CA ARG A 610 -15.99 34.03 -7.71
C ARG A 610 -16.07 35.49 -7.26
N SER A 611 -16.94 35.82 -6.32
CA SER A 611 -17.04 37.18 -5.76
C SER A 611 -15.77 37.62 -5.03
N HIS A 612 -14.95 36.67 -4.56
CA HIS A 612 -13.64 36.92 -3.97
C HIS A 612 -12.50 36.86 -5.00
N GLY A 613 -12.83 36.88 -6.30
CA GLY A 613 -11.86 36.91 -7.39
C GLY A 613 -11.20 35.56 -7.67
N VAL A 614 -11.83 34.45 -7.28
CA VAL A 614 -11.27 33.09 -7.43
C VAL A 614 -12.24 32.19 -8.18
N ALA A 615 -11.73 31.46 -9.17
CA ALA A 615 -12.42 30.33 -9.79
C ALA A 615 -11.72 29.02 -9.40
N HIS A 616 -12.50 28.05 -8.91
CA HIS A 616 -12.00 26.70 -8.62
C HIS A 616 -11.76 25.95 -9.94
N GLY A 617 -10.56 25.40 -10.14
CA GLY A 617 -10.22 24.69 -11.37
C GLY A 617 -10.88 23.31 -11.53
N ASP A 618 -11.33 22.72 -10.41
CA ASP A 618 -11.91 21.38 -10.37
C ASP A 618 -13.17 21.37 -9.47
N SER A 619 -14.34 21.63 -10.04
CA SER A 619 -15.61 21.74 -9.30
C SER A 619 -16.35 20.41 -9.11
N GLU A 620 -15.65 19.30 -9.26
CA GLU A 620 -16.20 17.95 -9.10
C GLU A 620 -16.62 17.66 -7.66
N TRP A 621 -17.59 16.75 -7.48
CA TRP A 621 -18.16 16.41 -6.17
C TRP A 621 -17.15 15.85 -5.16
N ARG A 622 -16.03 15.31 -5.65
CA ARG A 622 -14.89 14.85 -4.83
C ARG A 622 -14.20 15.97 -4.05
N ASN A 623 -14.31 17.22 -4.52
CA ASN A 623 -13.72 18.40 -3.91
C ASN A 623 -14.73 19.22 -3.10
N MET A 624 -15.90 18.63 -2.82
CA MET A 624 -16.97 19.27 -2.05
C MET A 624 -17.25 18.43 -0.80
N LEU A 625 -17.17 19.07 0.37
CA LEU A 625 -17.49 18.46 1.66
C LEU A 625 -18.81 19.01 2.20
N TRP A 626 -19.58 18.17 2.87
CA TRP A 626 -20.82 18.53 3.54
C TRP A 626 -20.70 18.35 5.05
N ASP A 627 -20.84 19.46 5.77
CA ASP A 627 -20.91 19.48 7.23
C ASP A 627 -22.37 19.41 7.68
N ASP A 628 -22.76 18.27 8.24
CA ASP A 628 -24.11 18.03 8.76
C ASP A 628 -24.45 18.95 9.95
N LEU A 629 -23.46 19.32 10.77
CA LEU A 629 -23.68 20.16 11.95
C LEU A 629 -23.90 21.63 11.58
N GLY A 630 -23.04 22.15 10.68
CA GLY A 630 -23.15 23.52 10.19
C GLY A 630 -24.15 23.70 9.05
N VAL A 631 -24.73 22.61 8.53
CA VAL A 631 -25.61 22.54 7.35
C VAL A 631 -25.00 23.36 6.20
N ARG A 632 -23.77 23.01 5.83
CA ARG A 632 -22.97 23.83 4.91
C ARG A 632 -22.03 23.03 4.04
N LEU A 633 -21.86 23.51 2.81
CA LEU A 633 -20.91 23.00 1.84
C LEU A 633 -19.55 23.72 1.94
N PHE A 634 -18.47 22.94 1.95
CA PHE A 634 -17.10 23.40 1.91
C PHE A 634 -16.38 22.94 0.64
N VAL A 635 -15.63 23.83 0.02
CA VAL A 635 -14.77 23.55 -1.14
C VAL A 635 -13.35 23.26 -0.64
N ILE A 636 -12.76 22.17 -1.11
CA ILE A 636 -11.39 21.73 -0.77
C ILE A 636 -10.51 21.62 -2.02
N ASP A 637 -9.23 21.26 -1.82
CA ASP A 637 -8.23 21.07 -2.88
C ASP A 637 -7.97 22.35 -3.69
N LEU A 638 -7.60 23.40 -2.95
CA LEU A 638 -7.35 24.74 -3.50
C LEU A 638 -6.00 24.84 -4.24
N GLU A 639 -5.32 23.74 -4.55
CA GLU A 639 -4.07 23.74 -5.32
C GLU A 639 -4.22 24.29 -6.75
N GLU A 640 -5.39 24.12 -7.37
CA GLU A 640 -5.66 24.52 -8.76
C GLU A 640 -6.68 25.67 -8.85
N VAL A 641 -6.44 26.73 -8.08
CA VAL A 641 -7.25 27.96 -8.13
C VAL A 641 -6.75 28.91 -9.21
N LYS A 642 -7.68 29.46 -10.01
CA LYS A 642 -7.42 30.55 -10.96
C LYS A 642 -7.86 31.88 -10.37
N TRP A 643 -6.92 32.80 -10.21
CA TRP A 643 -7.19 34.18 -9.81
C TRP A 643 -7.77 34.96 -10.98
N LEU A 644 -9.00 35.43 -10.82
CA LEU A 644 -9.69 36.24 -11.81
C LEU A 644 -9.08 37.65 -11.81
N LYS A 645 -8.76 38.16 -13.01
CA LYS A 645 -8.36 39.56 -13.15
C LYS A 645 -9.52 40.41 -12.62
N ARG A 646 -9.25 41.27 -11.63
CA ARG A 646 -10.22 42.28 -11.23
C ARG A 646 -10.69 43.01 -12.49
N PRO A 647 -12.01 43.16 -12.73
CA PRO A 647 -12.46 44.15 -13.69
C PRO A 647 -11.80 45.46 -13.29
N ARG A 648 -11.09 46.12 -14.23
CA ARG A 648 -10.71 47.52 -14.01
C ARG A 648 -11.99 48.23 -13.61
N ALA A 649 -11.98 48.92 -12.48
CA ALA A 649 -13.10 49.78 -12.10
C ALA A 649 -13.41 50.64 -13.32
N LEU A 650 -14.62 50.51 -13.86
CA LEU A 650 -15.13 51.43 -14.87
C LEU A 650 -15.00 52.81 -14.25
N GLU A 651 -14.18 53.68 -14.86
CA GLU A 651 -14.11 55.07 -14.45
C GLU A 651 -15.53 55.65 -14.45
N PRO A 652 -15.87 56.52 -13.49
CA PRO A 652 -17.19 57.12 -13.43
C PRO A 652 -17.44 57.84 -14.75
N THR A 653 -18.51 57.47 -15.43
CA THR A 653 -19.03 58.17 -16.60
C THR A 653 -19.32 59.61 -16.18
N PHE A 654 -18.42 60.54 -16.51
CA PHE A 654 -18.71 61.96 -16.46
C PHE A 654 -19.76 62.26 -17.54
N GLY A 655 -20.94 62.68 -17.09
CA GLY A 655 -22.03 63.10 -17.94
C GLY A 655 -21.69 64.34 -18.75
N ASN A 656 -22.18 64.35 -20.00
CA ASN A 656 -22.55 65.49 -20.83
C ASN A 656 -21.78 66.82 -20.64
N MET A 657 -20.84 67.08 -21.56
CA MET A 657 -20.62 68.45 -22.04
C MET A 657 -20.60 68.54 -23.56
N ARG A 658 -21.56 69.36 -24.01
CA ARG A 658 -21.85 69.98 -25.31
C ARG A 658 -20.76 69.92 -26.39
N HIS A 659 -21.23 69.60 -27.60
CA HIS A 659 -20.58 69.88 -28.87
C HIS A 659 -20.04 71.31 -28.96
N GLY A 660 -18.74 71.43 -29.19
CA GLY A 660 -18.08 72.60 -29.75
C GLY A 660 -17.14 72.14 -30.86
N HIS A 661 -17.50 72.43 -32.11
CA HIS A 661 -16.62 72.29 -33.27
C HIS A 661 -15.35 73.14 -33.10
N ARG A 662 -14.17 72.56 -33.39
CA ARG A 662 -13.13 73.17 -34.24
C ARG A 662 -11.96 72.22 -34.54
N VAL A 663 -11.89 71.84 -35.81
CA VAL A 663 -10.73 71.79 -36.72
C VAL A 663 -9.35 71.52 -36.10
N GLY A 664 -8.82 70.31 -36.32
CA GLY A 664 -7.42 69.99 -36.13
C GLY A 664 -6.61 70.18 -37.42
N VAL A 665 -5.62 71.07 -37.39
CA VAL A 665 -4.54 71.16 -38.39
C VAL A 665 -3.21 70.81 -37.70
N GLY A 666 -2.57 69.74 -38.20
CA GLY A 666 -1.16 69.74 -38.55
C GLY A 666 -0.06 69.70 -37.47
N LYS A 667 0.75 68.63 -37.59
CA LYS A 667 2.21 68.56 -37.42
C LYS A 667 2.82 68.56 -35.99
N GLY A 668 3.50 67.44 -35.69
CA GLY A 668 4.97 67.42 -35.81
C GLY A 668 5.82 67.19 -34.55
N ARG A 669 6.76 66.23 -34.71
CA ARG A 669 8.07 66.04 -34.02
C ARG A 669 8.05 65.55 -32.55
N LYS A 670 8.59 64.37 -32.26
CA LYS A 670 10.02 63.95 -32.13
C LYS A 670 10.74 64.49 -30.88
N ARG A 671 10.97 63.55 -29.95
CA ARG A 671 12.27 63.10 -29.39
C ARG A 671 12.86 63.83 -28.16
N LEU A 672 13.52 62.97 -27.34
CA LEU A 672 14.60 63.21 -26.36
C LEU A 672 14.14 63.79 -25.01
N LEU A 673 14.77 63.52 -23.85
CA LEU A 673 15.64 62.46 -23.29
C LEU A 673 15.96 62.96 -21.87
N CYS A 674 16.32 62.04 -20.96
CA CYS A 674 17.04 62.28 -19.69
C CYS A 674 16.26 63.00 -18.56
N SER A 675 16.14 62.34 -17.39
CA SER A 675 17.03 62.48 -16.21
C SER A 675 16.69 63.75 -15.41
N SER A 676 16.82 63.89 -14.10
CA SER A 676 17.17 63.10 -12.93
C SER A 676 16.64 63.93 -11.73
N THR A 677 16.83 63.43 -10.52
CA THR A 677 16.78 64.14 -9.21
C THR A 677 15.41 64.63 -8.73
N ALA A 678 14.79 63.99 -7.74
CA ALA A 678 15.10 64.06 -6.30
C ALA A 678 14.80 65.44 -5.68
N VAL A 679 13.96 65.46 -4.65
CA VAL A 679 14.19 66.04 -3.31
C VAL A 679 12.85 66.44 -2.64
N CYS A 680 12.65 65.85 -1.46
CA CYS A 680 11.92 66.30 -0.25
C CYS A 680 10.49 66.88 -0.37
N SER A 681 9.54 66.23 0.31
CA SER A 681 9.36 66.32 1.77
C SER A 681 8.61 65.11 2.30
#